data_AF-A0A0C4F1G9-F1
#
_entry.id   AF-A0A0C4F1G9-F1
#
_cell.length_a   1.000
_cell.length_b   1.000
_cell.length_c   1.000
_cell.angle_alpha   90.00
_cell.angle_beta   90.00
_cell.angle_gamma   90.00
#
_symmetry.space_group_name_H-M   'P 1'
#
loop_
_entity.id
_entity.type
_entity.pdbx_description
1 polymer ?
#
loop_
_entity_poly.entity_id
_entity_poly.type
_entity_poly.pdbx_seq_one_letter_code
_entity_poly.pdbx_strand_id
1 'polypeptide(L)'
;MLLLLLLAALSASAEPLLKRFADCLGQHTPSLAPAEQRISFSQLWTQLDSSTLRISLLGQVDSQSSGYSPQTNFLATLISETAVLNFQAFTNQSALCSAIRTPPTTNKTASDSGCPYGPGQLALGVQLPLSPHPDYPFRTLNTQLQLLDTSTPALTLACIQLDTSPYHPHSIYFSLLRWIPLAILLGYLLVCALARLWAAIISEQLNREAQAAAQLDHHHHHHHHHHHRNPTTPSASLLLPRISAVWWLVWSGQGLLRSGALLRFSTPGTRDIISHLQFIALLGLFNVQWPEFVYPILTQSAWTTLIFNSTIAFVSQFDTPSSPLYLNRSLPNVLLNYGDQQQGIPRWATTIGILPRDLFGVAMSLFAICAAAVALFSAISYLIALIATLSAHNHQGLPPPPPPPPPPPGQDDEQLPAAGESLSVRLPLPCAPVSSTQSVVWPQTGLHFALLQGNLLRLFILFYRPLVVFASFHLTLLHTASPISIAIAAILLILAVLIPLVQLWRLNRRSAEDRLDHPATILTLGPLYNTFDDRNVLFMGVRFASSFVVAVAIGAAQSHGIIQAVVLLIAELTETMLTSLWLPWGDGAAMAPLTFITSVTRIISAVILVVMTPTVSVGVIASGWLTYVVLLILGGVLCILVLVLGVKLVELVLRL
;
A
#
# COMPACT_ATOMS: atom_id res chain seq x y z
N MET A 1 -7.74 -18.21 -20.87
CA MET A 1 -8.33 -17.04 -20.18
C MET A 1 -7.28 -16.18 -19.49
N LEU A 2 -6.46 -16.72 -18.57
CA LEU A 2 -5.36 -16.00 -17.90
C LEU A 2 -4.31 -15.44 -18.90
N LEU A 3 -3.97 -16.21 -19.93
CA LEU A 3 -3.06 -15.81 -21.02
C LEU A 3 -3.64 -14.70 -21.92
N LEU A 4 -4.97 -14.67 -22.09
CA LEU A 4 -5.66 -13.66 -22.90
C LEU A 4 -5.78 -12.32 -22.15
N LEU A 5 -5.88 -12.38 -20.82
CA LEU A 5 -5.79 -11.22 -19.91
C LEU A 5 -4.37 -10.63 -19.85
N LEU A 6 -3.34 -11.47 -19.97
CA LEU A 6 -1.93 -11.05 -20.05
C LEU A 6 -1.62 -10.30 -21.35
N LEU A 7 -2.22 -10.70 -22.47
CA LEU A 7 -1.97 -10.09 -23.79
C LEU A 7 -2.67 -8.74 -24.00
N ALA A 8 -3.82 -8.50 -23.34
CA ALA A 8 -4.54 -7.23 -23.42
C ALA A 8 -3.87 -6.08 -22.62
N ALA A 9 -2.91 -6.40 -21.74
CA ALA A 9 -2.23 -5.43 -20.88
C ALA A 9 -0.97 -4.79 -21.53
N LEU A 10 -0.62 -5.16 -22.77
CA LEU A 10 0.65 -4.76 -23.42
C LEU A 10 0.56 -3.56 -24.37
N SER A 11 -0.62 -2.97 -24.57
CA SER A 11 -0.79 -1.83 -25.48
C SER A 11 -1.02 -0.54 -24.71
N ALA A 12 0.07 0.08 -24.24
CA ALA A 12 0.06 1.44 -23.71
C ALA A 12 0.75 2.38 -24.71
N SER A 13 -0.03 3.19 -25.42
CA SER A 13 0.46 4.34 -26.18
C SER A 13 0.58 5.55 -25.24
N ALA A 14 1.77 6.11 -25.09
CA ALA A 14 1.99 7.32 -24.29
C ALA A 14 1.88 8.57 -25.18
N GLU A 15 1.05 9.52 -24.74
CA GLU A 15 0.86 10.83 -25.39
C GLU A 15 1.58 11.91 -24.56
N PRO A 16 2.16 12.96 -25.18
CA PRO A 16 2.87 14.00 -24.45
C PRO A 16 1.97 14.92 -23.58
N LEU A 17 2.40 15.24 -22.35
CA LEU A 17 1.63 16.04 -21.37
C LEU A 17 2.13 17.49 -21.26
N LEU A 18 1.20 18.47 -21.39
CA LEU A 18 1.45 19.91 -21.22
C LEU A 18 1.41 20.32 -19.73
N LYS A 19 2.30 21.19 -19.24
CA LYS A 19 2.28 21.63 -17.83
C LYS A 19 1.10 22.59 -17.58
N ARG A 20 0.32 22.32 -16.53
CA ARG A 20 -0.79 23.17 -16.09
C ARG A 20 -0.29 24.39 -15.32
N PHE A 21 -0.96 25.51 -15.52
CA PHE A 21 -0.78 26.76 -14.79
C PHE A 21 -2.13 27.33 -14.37
N ALA A 22 -2.14 28.22 -13.38
CA ALA A 22 -3.31 28.94 -12.92
C ALA A 22 -3.20 30.42 -13.30
N ASP A 23 -4.32 31.01 -13.69
CA ASP A 23 -4.42 32.44 -13.92
C ASP A 23 -4.65 33.15 -12.58
N CYS A 24 -3.76 34.08 -12.21
CA CYS A 24 -3.85 34.86 -10.98
C CYS A 24 -4.41 36.28 -11.19
N LEU A 25 -4.97 36.59 -12.37
CA LEU A 25 -5.56 37.91 -12.67
C LEU A 25 -6.64 38.33 -11.66
N GLY A 26 -7.37 37.37 -11.09
CA GLY A 26 -8.39 37.63 -10.06
C GLY A 26 -7.85 38.31 -8.80
N GLN A 27 -6.56 38.17 -8.49
CA GLN A 27 -5.92 38.84 -7.35
C GLN A 27 -5.68 40.34 -7.59
N HIS A 28 -5.71 40.78 -8.86
CA HIS A 28 -5.36 42.14 -9.28
C HIS A 28 -6.55 42.91 -9.88
N THR A 29 -7.80 42.50 -9.60
CA THR A 29 -9.05 43.11 -10.09
C THR A 29 -9.08 44.65 -10.21
N PRO A 30 -8.56 45.46 -9.25
CA PRO A 30 -8.59 46.93 -9.39
C PRO A 30 -7.63 47.49 -10.45
N SER A 31 -6.68 46.70 -10.96
CA SER A 31 -5.64 47.14 -11.91
C SER A 31 -5.65 46.34 -13.21
N LEU A 32 -6.78 45.75 -13.66
CA LEU A 32 -6.79 44.97 -14.91
C LEU A 32 -6.76 45.85 -16.15
N ALA A 33 -5.95 45.45 -17.13
CA ALA A 33 -6.00 46.02 -18.46
C ALA A 33 -7.35 45.67 -19.17
N PRO A 34 -7.78 46.46 -20.17
CA PRO A 34 -8.88 46.11 -21.08
C PRO A 34 -8.66 44.75 -21.74
N ALA A 35 -9.73 44.02 -22.05
CA ALA A 35 -9.64 42.64 -22.56
C ALA A 35 -8.77 42.51 -23.82
N GLU A 36 -8.82 43.49 -24.72
CA GLU A 36 -8.05 43.53 -25.98
C GLU A 36 -6.53 43.69 -25.78
N GLN A 37 -6.11 44.20 -24.61
CA GLN A 37 -4.71 44.40 -24.25
C GLN A 37 -4.15 43.25 -23.41
N ARG A 38 -5.01 42.32 -22.94
CA ARG A 38 -4.58 41.19 -22.13
C ARG A 38 -3.85 40.16 -22.97
N ILE A 39 -2.90 39.48 -22.33
CA ILE A 39 -2.16 38.38 -22.96
C ILE A 39 -2.77 37.06 -22.51
N SER A 40 -3.33 36.31 -23.46
CA SER A 40 -3.88 34.98 -23.20
C SER A 40 -2.81 33.92 -23.48
N PHE A 41 -2.37 33.20 -22.46
CA PHE A 41 -1.42 32.09 -22.62
C PHE A 41 -2.17 30.78 -22.82
N SER A 42 -1.72 29.96 -23.77
CA SER A 42 -2.34 28.67 -24.11
C SER A 42 -1.46 27.48 -23.73
N GLN A 43 -0.14 27.64 -23.82
CA GLN A 43 0.82 26.54 -23.63
C GLN A 43 2.00 26.98 -22.77
N LEU A 44 2.46 26.07 -21.89
CA LEU A 44 3.53 26.31 -20.93
C LEU A 44 4.47 25.11 -20.85
N TRP A 45 5.77 25.40 -20.88
CA TRP A 45 6.85 24.44 -20.66
C TRP A 45 7.81 24.94 -19.59
N THR A 46 8.35 24.00 -18.83
CA THR A 46 9.31 24.25 -17.75
C THR A 46 10.50 23.32 -17.90
N GLN A 47 11.70 23.85 -17.72
CA GLN A 47 12.94 23.08 -17.70
C GLN A 47 13.82 23.56 -16.55
N LEU A 48 14.40 22.63 -15.80
CA LEU A 48 15.34 22.94 -14.74
C LEU A 48 16.76 22.54 -15.18
N ASP A 49 17.66 23.52 -15.28
CA ASP A 49 19.05 23.34 -15.66
C ASP A 49 19.95 23.67 -14.45
N SER A 50 20.31 22.63 -13.68
CA SER A 50 21.09 22.62 -12.42
C SER A 50 20.61 23.57 -11.31
N SER A 51 20.63 24.88 -11.56
CA SER A 51 20.21 25.96 -10.67
C SER A 51 19.30 26.99 -11.36
N THR A 52 19.03 26.87 -12.66
CA THR A 52 18.21 27.83 -13.40
C THR A 52 16.91 27.19 -13.86
N LEU A 53 15.77 27.72 -13.41
CA LEU A 53 14.45 27.33 -13.87
C LEU A 53 14.10 28.17 -15.09
N ARG A 54 14.00 27.53 -16.25
CA ARG A 54 13.55 28.13 -17.51
C ARG A 54 12.07 27.84 -17.70
N ILE A 55 11.30 28.89 -18.00
CA ILE A 55 9.87 28.83 -18.25
C ILE A 55 9.63 29.42 -19.63
N SER A 56 8.94 28.69 -20.49
CA SER A 56 8.57 29.13 -21.82
C SER A 56 7.05 29.04 -21.98
N LEU A 57 6.45 30.12 -22.42
CA LEU A 57 5.01 30.28 -22.57
C LEU A 57 4.69 30.69 -24.00
N LEU A 58 3.59 30.18 -24.56
CA LEU A 58 3.01 30.69 -25.79
C LEU A 58 1.64 31.30 -25.51
N GLY A 59 1.39 32.45 -26.12
CA GLY A 59 0.14 33.18 -25.96
C GLY A 59 -0.20 34.06 -27.15
N GLN A 60 -1.30 34.79 -27.05
CA GLN A 60 -1.82 35.68 -28.08
C GLN A 60 -2.35 36.98 -27.46
N VAL A 61 -2.23 38.08 -28.22
CA VAL A 61 -2.72 39.42 -27.89
C VAL A 61 -3.47 40.01 -29.08
N ASP A 62 -4.58 40.69 -28.83
CA ASP A 62 -5.47 41.21 -29.88
C ASP A 62 -5.13 42.65 -30.31
N SER A 63 -4.50 43.43 -29.44
CA SER A 63 -4.05 44.79 -29.73
C SER A 63 -2.52 44.90 -29.76
N GLN A 64 -2.01 45.84 -30.56
CA GLN A 64 -0.59 46.17 -30.57
C GLN A 64 -0.26 47.04 -29.36
N SER A 65 0.76 46.65 -28.59
CA SER A 65 1.29 47.46 -27.48
C SER A 65 2.81 47.62 -27.59
N SER A 66 3.27 48.81 -27.21
CA SER A 66 4.68 49.15 -27.12
C SER A 66 5.15 48.98 -25.69
N GLY A 67 6.22 48.22 -25.46
CA GLY A 67 6.74 48.04 -24.10
C GLY A 67 7.49 49.24 -23.52
N TYR A 68 7.46 50.39 -24.19
CA TYR A 68 7.89 51.69 -23.67
C TYR A 68 6.89 52.74 -24.12
N SER A 69 6.43 53.61 -23.21
CA SER A 69 5.57 54.74 -23.54
C SER A 69 6.33 56.06 -23.36
N PRO A 70 6.45 56.91 -24.40
CA PRO A 70 7.06 58.23 -24.26
C PRO A 70 6.21 59.22 -23.46
N GLN A 71 4.90 58.95 -23.29
CA GLN A 71 4.00 59.83 -22.54
C GLN A 71 4.16 59.65 -21.02
N THR A 72 4.26 58.39 -20.57
CA THR A 72 4.42 58.08 -19.14
C THR A 72 5.87 57.90 -18.74
N ASN A 73 6.79 57.76 -19.70
CA ASN A 73 8.20 57.44 -19.49
C ASN A 73 8.42 56.13 -18.70
N PHE A 74 7.46 55.20 -18.80
CA PHE A 74 7.53 53.88 -18.16
C PHE A 74 7.73 52.75 -19.17
N LEU A 75 8.35 51.68 -18.69
CA LEU A 75 8.57 50.42 -19.41
C LEU A 75 7.56 49.39 -18.93
N ALA A 76 7.04 48.60 -19.87
CA ALA A 76 6.26 47.42 -19.53
C ALA A 76 7.17 46.47 -18.77
N THR A 77 6.70 45.99 -17.62
CA THR A 77 7.54 45.30 -16.64
C THR A 77 7.04 43.87 -16.42
N LEU A 78 7.97 42.93 -16.40
CA LEU A 78 7.75 41.55 -15.96
C LEU A 78 8.30 41.42 -14.53
N ILE A 79 7.40 41.17 -13.60
CA ILE A 79 7.73 40.78 -12.23
C ILE A 79 7.73 39.26 -12.18
N SER A 80 8.84 38.69 -11.74
CA SER A 80 9.01 37.26 -11.59
C SER A 80 9.40 36.93 -10.16
N GLU A 81 8.57 36.13 -9.49
CA GLU A 81 8.75 35.78 -8.10
C GLU A 81 8.69 34.25 -7.96
N THR A 82 9.63 33.70 -7.19
CA THR A 82 9.66 32.28 -6.83
C THR A 82 9.76 32.17 -5.33
N ALA A 83 8.89 31.36 -4.73
CA ALA A 83 8.88 31.10 -3.30
C ALA A 83 8.78 29.60 -3.02
N VAL A 84 9.31 29.19 -1.87
CA VAL A 84 9.11 27.88 -1.27
C VAL A 84 8.43 28.11 0.08
N LEU A 85 7.17 27.70 0.20
CA LEU A 85 6.35 28.02 1.37
C LEU A 85 6.32 29.55 1.62
N ASN A 86 6.82 30.00 2.78
CA ASN A 86 6.92 31.41 3.17
C ASN A 86 8.24 32.07 2.73
N PHE A 87 9.20 31.29 2.23
CA PHE A 87 10.55 31.77 1.96
C PHE A 87 10.67 32.15 0.49
N GLN A 88 10.95 33.43 0.24
CA GLN A 88 11.21 33.93 -1.11
C GLN A 88 12.56 33.40 -1.59
N ALA A 89 12.54 32.59 -2.65
CA ALA A 89 13.73 31.97 -3.22
C ALA A 89 14.38 32.86 -4.30
N PHE A 90 13.56 33.62 -5.03
CA PHE A 90 14.00 34.53 -6.08
C PHE A 90 12.95 35.62 -6.32
N THR A 91 13.39 36.85 -6.59
CA THR A 91 12.56 37.93 -7.10
C THR A 91 13.36 38.79 -8.06
N ASN A 92 12.75 39.15 -9.19
CA ASN A 92 13.36 40.02 -10.18
C ASN A 92 12.29 40.81 -10.92
N GLN A 93 12.62 42.04 -11.27
CA GLN A 93 11.82 42.93 -12.11
C GLN A 93 12.63 43.24 -13.36
N SER A 94 12.10 42.87 -14.51
CA SER A 94 12.78 43.04 -15.80
C SER A 94 11.85 43.67 -16.82
N ALA A 95 12.40 44.29 -17.86
CA ALA A 95 11.58 44.84 -18.93
C ALA A 95 10.86 43.69 -19.68
N LEU A 96 9.56 43.80 -19.88
CA LEU A 96 8.76 42.77 -20.54
C LEU A 96 9.29 42.43 -21.94
N CYS A 97 9.79 43.45 -22.66
CA CYS A 97 10.36 43.31 -24.00
C CYS A 97 11.61 42.42 -24.08
N SER A 98 12.36 42.25 -22.99
CA SER A 98 13.52 41.35 -23.00
C SER A 98 13.09 39.87 -22.98
N ALA A 99 11.92 39.58 -22.40
CA ALA A 99 11.39 38.23 -22.22
C ALA A 99 10.43 37.80 -23.35
N ILE A 100 9.78 38.73 -24.06
CA ILE A 100 8.87 38.42 -25.16
C ILE A 100 9.61 38.20 -26.48
N ARG A 101 9.15 37.23 -27.27
CA ARG A 101 9.53 37.00 -28.67
C ARG A 101 8.28 36.92 -29.55
N THR A 102 8.32 37.58 -30.69
CA THR A 102 7.26 37.51 -31.73
C THR A 102 7.76 36.66 -32.90
N PRO A 103 6.87 36.07 -33.71
CA PRO A 103 7.25 35.36 -34.93
C PRO A 103 8.16 36.24 -35.81
N PRO A 104 9.22 35.67 -36.42
CA PRO A 104 10.16 36.44 -37.23
C PRO A 104 9.45 37.00 -38.47
N THR A 105 9.48 38.32 -38.62
CA THR A 105 9.15 39.01 -39.88
C THR A 105 10.44 39.20 -40.69
N THR A 106 10.34 39.54 -41.97
CA THR A 106 11.49 39.62 -42.92
C THR A 106 12.67 40.48 -42.48
N ASN A 107 12.53 41.32 -41.44
CA ASN A 107 13.53 42.25 -40.93
C ASN A 107 13.95 42.03 -39.46
N LYS A 108 13.45 41.00 -38.76
CA LYS A 108 13.80 40.73 -37.33
C LYS A 108 14.55 39.43 -37.17
N THR A 109 15.69 39.48 -36.49
CA THR A 109 16.46 38.28 -36.10
C THR A 109 15.90 37.67 -34.81
N ALA A 110 16.18 36.39 -34.55
CA ALA A 110 15.70 35.70 -33.34
C ALA A 110 16.22 36.32 -32.01
N SER A 111 17.26 37.16 -32.07
CA SER A 111 17.86 37.87 -30.94
C SER A 111 17.24 39.24 -30.64
N ASP A 112 16.41 39.78 -31.53
CA ASP A 112 15.80 41.10 -31.32
C ASP A 112 14.70 41.04 -30.26
N SER A 113 14.56 42.12 -29.48
CA SER A 113 13.47 42.26 -28.51
C SER A 113 12.12 42.08 -29.23
N GLY A 114 11.21 41.31 -28.64
CA GLY A 114 9.87 41.04 -29.21
C GLY A 114 8.93 42.24 -29.22
N CYS A 115 9.44 43.45 -29.03
CA CYS A 115 8.67 44.69 -29.02
C CYS A 115 8.78 45.46 -30.36
N PRO A 116 7.72 46.19 -30.77
CA PRO A 116 6.36 46.13 -30.22
C PRO A 116 5.74 44.74 -30.41
N TYR A 117 4.87 44.33 -29.46
CA TYR A 117 4.21 43.03 -29.49
C TYR A 117 2.73 43.19 -29.86
N GLY A 118 2.17 42.17 -30.51
CA GLY A 118 0.79 42.16 -31.03
C GLY A 118 0.59 42.94 -32.34
N PRO A 119 -0.56 42.76 -33.00
CA PRO A 119 -1.56 41.72 -32.75
C PRO A 119 -1.05 40.33 -33.22
N GLY A 120 -1.45 39.27 -32.52
CA GLY A 120 -1.12 37.88 -32.88
C GLY A 120 -0.35 37.11 -31.81
N GLN A 121 0.26 36.00 -32.23
CA GLN A 121 0.97 35.07 -31.33
C GLN A 121 2.29 35.67 -30.82
N LEU A 122 2.60 35.37 -29.56
CA LEU A 122 3.86 35.70 -28.93
C LEU A 122 4.32 34.56 -28.02
N ALA A 123 5.62 34.54 -27.75
CA ALA A 123 6.24 33.66 -26.79
C ALA A 123 6.83 34.49 -25.64
N LEU A 124 6.72 34.02 -24.41
CA LEU A 124 7.38 34.59 -23.24
C LEU A 124 8.38 33.58 -22.68
N GLY A 125 9.66 33.95 -22.63
CA GLY A 125 10.74 33.14 -22.07
C GLY A 125 11.32 33.80 -20.83
N VAL A 126 11.29 33.10 -19.68
CA VAL A 126 11.81 33.58 -18.40
C VAL A 126 12.86 32.62 -17.89
N GLN A 127 13.97 33.15 -17.39
CA GLN A 127 15.03 32.38 -16.75
C GLN A 127 15.18 32.84 -15.30
N LEU A 128 14.93 31.93 -14.36
CA LEU A 128 14.93 32.20 -12.93
C LEU A 128 16.13 31.47 -12.31
N PRO A 129 17.24 32.18 -12.01
CA PRO A 129 18.33 31.60 -11.24
C PRO A 129 17.85 31.36 -9.80
N LEU A 130 17.72 30.10 -9.44
CA LEU A 130 17.45 29.70 -8.06
C LEU A 130 18.75 29.84 -7.27
N SER A 131 18.64 30.29 -6.02
CA SER A 131 19.79 30.44 -5.13
C SER A 131 20.66 29.17 -5.11
N PRO A 132 22.00 29.31 -5.11
CA PRO A 132 22.94 28.20 -5.31
C PRO A 132 23.03 27.21 -4.15
N HIS A 133 22.10 27.23 -3.19
CA HIS A 133 21.97 26.19 -2.16
C HIS A 133 21.23 25.01 -2.78
N PRO A 134 21.95 23.96 -3.23
CA PRO A 134 21.35 22.85 -3.89
C PRO A 134 20.72 21.95 -2.82
N ASP A 135 19.67 21.22 -3.19
CA ASP A 135 19.34 19.95 -2.54
C ASP A 135 18.59 19.92 -1.20
N TYR A 136 17.65 20.83 -0.92
CA TYR A 136 16.55 20.47 0.00
C TYR A 136 15.51 19.63 -0.75
N PRO A 137 15.41 18.30 -0.49
CA PRO A 137 14.42 17.46 -1.16
C PRO A 137 12.99 17.85 -0.74
N PHE A 138 11.99 17.38 -1.49
CA PHE A 138 10.57 17.50 -1.12
C PHE A 138 10.01 18.93 -1.12
N ARG A 139 10.43 19.76 -2.07
CA ARG A 139 9.92 21.15 -2.21
C ARG A 139 9.09 21.32 -3.48
N THR A 140 8.12 22.22 -3.40
CA THR A 140 7.45 22.80 -4.58
C THR A 140 7.85 24.27 -4.66
N LEU A 141 8.35 24.67 -5.83
CA LEU A 141 8.61 26.05 -6.19
C LEU A 141 7.30 26.64 -6.70
N ASN A 142 6.71 27.56 -5.94
CA ASN A 142 5.58 28.36 -6.38
C ASN A 142 6.15 29.57 -7.11
N THR A 143 5.88 29.66 -8.41
CA THR A 143 6.38 30.75 -9.24
C THR A 143 5.23 31.58 -9.77
N GLN A 144 5.31 32.89 -9.56
CA GLN A 144 4.34 33.87 -10.03
C GLN A 144 5.02 34.80 -11.04
N LEU A 145 4.39 34.94 -12.20
CA LEU A 145 4.80 35.85 -13.27
C LEU A 145 3.68 36.88 -13.46
N GLN A 146 3.97 38.14 -13.17
CA GLN A 146 3.03 39.25 -13.32
C GLN A 146 3.56 40.20 -14.39
N LEU A 147 2.72 40.45 -15.40
CA LEU A 147 3.04 41.34 -16.52
C LEU A 147 2.29 42.65 -16.33
N LEU A 148 3.02 43.76 -16.34
CA LEU A 148 2.51 45.11 -16.12
C LEU A 148 2.70 45.97 -17.36
N ASP A 149 1.69 46.81 -17.63
CA ASP A 149 1.67 47.83 -18.67
C ASP A 149 2.39 49.12 -18.22
N THR A 150 2.63 50.01 -19.17
CA THR A 150 3.27 51.33 -19.03
C THR A 150 2.33 52.43 -18.49
N SER A 151 1.07 52.11 -18.19
CA SER A 151 0.04 53.04 -17.70
C SER A 151 0.26 53.51 -16.26
N THR A 152 -0.41 54.59 -15.85
CA THR A 152 -0.38 55.12 -14.47
C THR A 152 -1.81 55.19 -13.91
N PRO A 153 -2.21 54.33 -12.96
CA PRO A 153 -1.46 53.21 -12.36
C PRO A 153 -1.17 52.08 -13.35
N ALA A 154 -0.13 51.28 -13.09
CA ALA A 154 0.27 50.18 -13.96
C ALA A 154 -0.82 49.10 -14.02
N LEU A 155 -1.34 48.85 -15.22
CA LEU A 155 -2.37 47.84 -15.43
C LEU A 155 -1.72 46.45 -15.62
N THR A 156 -2.29 45.42 -15.02
CA THR A 156 -1.88 44.02 -15.19
C THR A 156 -2.40 43.47 -16.51
N LEU A 157 -1.47 43.08 -17.38
CA LEU A 157 -1.73 42.49 -18.69
C LEU A 157 -2.01 40.99 -18.60
N ALA A 158 -1.27 40.30 -17.73
CA ALA A 158 -1.42 38.87 -17.47
C ALA A 158 -0.80 38.52 -16.10
N CYS A 159 -1.32 37.49 -15.44
CA CYS A 159 -0.77 36.96 -14.20
C CYS A 159 -0.82 35.43 -14.26
N ILE A 160 0.33 34.78 -14.13
CA ILE A 160 0.45 33.34 -14.21
C ILE A 160 1.07 32.82 -12.91
N GLN A 161 0.43 31.84 -12.31
CA GLN A 161 0.97 31.10 -11.17
C GLN A 161 1.18 29.65 -11.58
N LEU A 162 2.37 29.12 -11.34
CA LEU A 162 2.70 27.73 -11.64
C LEU A 162 3.57 27.13 -10.54
N ASP A 163 3.25 25.87 -10.23
CA ASP A 163 3.96 25.07 -9.25
C ASP A 163 4.92 24.12 -9.98
N THR A 164 6.20 24.13 -9.60
CA THR A 164 7.21 23.22 -10.16
C THR A 164 7.93 22.49 -9.05
N SER A 165 7.95 21.16 -9.13
CA SER A 165 8.57 20.32 -8.12
C SER A 165 9.71 19.50 -8.74
N PRO A 166 10.96 19.71 -8.32
CA PRO A 166 12.07 18.89 -8.77
C PRO A 166 12.02 17.49 -8.14
N TYR A 167 12.22 16.46 -8.96
CA TYR A 167 12.21 15.06 -8.58
C TYR A 167 13.48 14.36 -9.06
N HIS A 168 14.26 13.88 -8.08
CA HIS A 168 15.51 13.17 -8.31
C HIS A 168 15.36 11.72 -7.82
N PRO A 169 14.95 10.77 -8.69
CA PRO A 169 14.62 9.40 -8.30
C PRO A 169 15.80 8.63 -7.68
N HIS A 170 17.04 8.95 -8.08
CA HIS A 170 18.26 8.31 -7.60
C HIS A 170 18.86 8.98 -6.37
N SER A 171 18.21 10.00 -5.81
CA SER A 171 18.71 10.64 -4.58
C SER A 171 18.59 9.70 -3.37
N ILE A 172 19.48 9.90 -2.40
CA ILE A 172 19.52 9.10 -1.16
C ILE A 172 18.17 9.19 -0.42
N TYR A 173 17.51 10.35 -0.45
CA TYR A 173 16.24 10.58 0.24
C TYR A 173 15.10 9.67 -0.26
N PHE A 174 14.91 9.57 -1.58
CA PHE A 174 13.90 8.68 -2.16
C PHE A 174 14.28 7.21 -1.99
N SER A 175 15.58 6.90 -2.01
CA SER A 175 16.09 5.57 -1.68
C SER A 175 15.72 5.18 -0.23
N LEU A 176 15.97 6.06 0.75
CA LEU A 176 15.62 5.83 2.15
C LEU A 176 14.11 5.66 2.35
N LEU A 177 13.28 6.51 1.73
CA LEU A 177 11.81 6.40 1.80
C LEU A 177 11.29 5.06 1.29
N ARG A 178 11.96 4.44 0.32
CA ARG A 178 11.61 3.12 -0.21
C ARG A 178 12.14 1.98 0.67
N TRP A 179 13.41 2.04 1.04
CA TRP A 179 14.11 0.93 1.70
C TRP A 179 13.81 0.83 3.19
N ILE A 180 13.55 1.93 3.90
CA ILE A 180 13.21 1.88 5.34
C ILE A 180 11.93 1.07 5.59
N PRO A 181 10.78 1.39 4.97
CA PRO A 181 9.57 0.57 5.10
C PRO A 181 9.75 -0.89 4.72
N LEU A 182 10.52 -1.15 3.65
CA LEU A 182 10.78 -2.50 3.18
C LEU A 182 11.65 -3.30 4.15
N ALA A 183 12.68 -2.67 4.74
CA ALA A 183 13.52 -3.26 5.77
C ALA A 183 12.73 -3.58 7.03
N ILE A 184 11.84 -2.68 7.46
CA ILE A 184 10.92 -2.93 8.58
C ILE A 184 10.04 -4.15 8.26
N LEU A 185 9.42 -4.19 7.08
CA LEU A 185 8.56 -5.30 6.69
C LEU A 185 9.32 -6.63 6.71
N LEU A 186 10.50 -6.67 6.09
CA LEU A 186 11.35 -7.86 6.04
C LEU A 186 11.81 -8.30 7.43
N GLY A 187 12.16 -7.35 8.29
CA GLY A 187 12.54 -7.61 9.68
C GLY A 187 11.41 -8.30 10.46
N TYR A 188 10.19 -7.76 10.42
CA TYR A 188 9.06 -8.39 11.08
C TYR A 188 8.67 -9.74 10.47
N LEU A 189 8.79 -9.89 9.15
CA LEU A 189 8.56 -11.16 8.47
C LEU A 189 9.55 -12.22 8.96
N LEU A 190 10.84 -11.88 9.01
CA LEU A 190 11.91 -12.78 9.46
C LEU A 190 11.72 -13.17 10.93
N VAL A 191 11.47 -12.19 11.81
CA VAL A 191 11.23 -12.44 13.24
C VAL A 191 10.01 -13.35 13.45
N CYS A 192 8.89 -13.06 12.78
CA CYS A 192 7.70 -13.90 12.87
C CYS A 192 7.93 -15.31 12.30
N ALA A 193 8.65 -15.44 11.19
CA ALA A 193 8.94 -16.73 10.55
C ALA A 193 9.84 -17.60 11.45
N LEU A 194 10.90 -17.03 12.03
CA LEU A 194 11.79 -17.72 12.95
C LEU A 194 11.05 -18.17 14.21
N ALA A 195 10.22 -17.31 14.80
CA ALA A 195 9.44 -17.68 15.98
C ALA A 195 8.43 -18.79 15.70
N ARG A 196 7.78 -18.79 14.52
CA ARG A 196 6.90 -19.90 14.10
C ARG A 196 7.66 -21.20 13.93
N LEU A 197 8.82 -21.15 13.28
CA LEU A 197 9.69 -22.31 13.08
C LEU A 197 10.11 -22.91 14.42
N TRP A 198 10.60 -22.08 15.33
CA TRP A 198 11.05 -22.50 16.65
C TRP A 198 9.91 -23.09 17.50
N ALA A 199 8.76 -22.41 17.55
CA ALA A 199 7.59 -22.88 18.28
C ALA A 199 7.07 -24.22 17.73
N ALA A 200 7.11 -24.44 16.42
CA ALA A 200 6.72 -25.70 15.80
C ALA A 200 7.67 -26.85 16.14
N ILE A 201 8.99 -26.60 16.11
CA ILE A 201 10.00 -27.60 16.49
C ILE A 201 9.80 -28.04 17.94
N ILE A 202 9.65 -27.08 18.85
CA ILE A 202 9.45 -27.36 20.29
C ILE A 202 8.14 -28.11 20.52
N SER A 203 7.04 -27.66 19.90
CA SER A 203 5.73 -28.32 20.08
C SER A 203 5.75 -29.77 19.61
N GLU A 204 6.46 -30.05 18.52
CA GLU A 204 6.60 -31.42 18.01
C GLU A 204 7.50 -32.26 18.92
N GLN A 205 8.55 -31.68 19.50
CA GLN A 205 9.39 -32.37 20.48
C GLN A 205 8.59 -32.78 21.72
N LEU A 206 7.86 -31.83 22.32
CA LEU A 206 6.99 -32.07 23.48
C LEU A 206 5.94 -33.15 23.21
N ASN A 207 5.33 -33.15 22.02
CA ASN A 207 4.32 -34.14 21.66
C ASN A 207 4.90 -35.56 21.65
N ARG A 208 6.15 -35.73 21.25
CA ARG A 208 6.82 -37.05 21.26
C ARG A 208 7.20 -37.50 22.66
N GLU A 209 7.70 -36.58 23.48
CA GLU A 209 7.99 -36.87 24.89
C GLU A 209 6.72 -37.32 25.63
N ALA A 210 5.59 -36.67 25.36
CA ALA A 210 4.29 -37.07 25.89
C ALA A 210 3.84 -38.46 25.40
N GLN A 211 3.99 -38.75 24.11
CA GLN A 211 3.67 -40.07 23.55
C GLN A 211 4.56 -41.18 24.13
N ALA A 212 5.86 -40.91 24.31
CA ALA A 212 6.79 -41.85 24.91
C ALA A 212 6.44 -42.12 26.38
N ALA A 213 6.06 -41.07 27.13
CA ALA A 213 5.59 -41.21 28.51
C ALA A 213 4.29 -42.06 28.61
N ALA A 214 3.32 -41.82 27.73
CA ALA A 214 2.07 -42.57 27.70
C ALA A 214 2.28 -44.07 27.34
N GLN A 215 3.24 -44.37 26.46
CA GLN A 215 3.62 -45.74 26.14
C GLN A 215 4.28 -46.45 27.32
N LEU A 216 5.09 -45.73 28.10
CA LEU A 216 5.74 -46.25 29.30
C LEU A 216 4.72 -46.59 30.39
N ASP A 217 3.72 -45.73 30.59
CA ASP A 217 2.64 -45.93 31.55
C ASP A 217 1.78 -47.16 31.20
N HIS A 218 1.44 -47.33 29.92
CA HIS A 218 0.70 -48.51 29.47
C HIS A 218 1.51 -49.81 29.65
N HIS A 219 2.84 -49.76 29.51
CA HIS A 219 3.72 -50.89 29.76
C HIS A 219 3.83 -51.23 31.26
N HIS A 220 3.80 -50.23 32.15
CA HIS A 220 3.87 -50.43 33.59
C HIS A 220 2.66 -51.19 34.13
N HIS A 221 1.48 -50.99 33.53
CA HIS A 221 0.28 -51.75 33.85
C HIS A 221 0.27 -53.20 33.35
N HIS A 222 1.13 -53.58 32.38
CA HIS A 222 0.97 -54.86 31.70
C HIS A 222 2.04 -55.94 31.95
N HIS A 223 3.25 -55.66 32.42
CA HIS A 223 4.19 -56.77 32.69
C HIS A 223 5.26 -56.49 33.74
N HIS A 224 5.14 -57.24 34.84
CA HIS A 224 6.19 -57.54 35.82
C HIS A 224 7.28 -58.51 35.28
N HIS A 225 7.37 -58.77 33.97
CA HIS A 225 8.37 -59.70 33.43
C HIS A 225 8.91 -59.32 32.04
N HIS A 226 10.25 -59.28 32.00
CA HIS A 226 11.18 -59.45 30.88
C HIS A 226 11.76 -58.25 30.11
N HIS A 227 13.05 -58.06 30.45
CA HIS A 227 14.26 -57.85 29.64
C HIS A 227 14.43 -56.60 28.75
N HIS A 228 15.45 -55.85 29.18
CA HIS A 228 16.23 -54.84 28.47
C HIS A 228 16.48 -55.18 26.99
N ARG A 229 15.98 -54.28 26.13
CA ARG A 229 16.45 -54.11 24.75
C ARG A 229 17.12 -52.74 24.65
N ASN A 230 18.38 -52.72 24.19
CA ASN A 230 19.18 -51.50 24.06
C ASN A 230 18.52 -50.48 23.11
N PRO A 231 18.62 -49.16 23.40
CA PRO A 231 18.08 -48.13 22.53
C PRO A 231 18.99 -47.98 21.30
N THR A 232 18.53 -48.46 20.15
CA THR A 232 19.22 -48.16 18.88
C THR A 232 18.98 -46.70 18.49
N THR A 233 20.04 -46.07 18.01
CA THR A 233 20.09 -44.68 17.53
C THR A 233 18.97 -44.38 16.52
N PRO A 234 18.43 -43.14 16.50
CA PRO A 234 17.33 -42.79 15.60
C PRO A 234 17.82 -42.87 14.15
N SER A 235 17.31 -43.84 13.39
CA SER A 235 17.61 -43.99 11.97
C SER A 235 17.08 -42.79 11.17
N ALA A 236 17.81 -42.41 10.12
CA ALA A 236 17.45 -41.33 9.18
C ALA A 236 16.03 -41.45 8.58
N SER A 237 15.42 -42.64 8.65
CA SER A 237 14.07 -42.96 8.17
C SER A 237 12.93 -42.29 8.95
N LEU A 238 13.18 -41.79 10.18
CA LEU A 238 12.18 -41.02 10.92
C LEU A 238 12.22 -39.52 10.60
N LEU A 239 13.19 -38.99 9.85
CA LEU A 239 13.32 -37.54 9.65
C LEU A 239 12.21 -36.94 8.77
N LEU A 240 11.79 -37.63 7.71
CA LEU A 240 10.77 -37.16 6.77
C LEU A 240 9.37 -36.92 7.40
N PRO A 241 8.79 -37.86 8.16
CA PRO A 241 7.51 -37.62 8.84
C PRO A 241 7.61 -36.52 9.90
N ARG A 242 8.77 -36.36 10.54
CA ARG A 242 9.05 -35.28 11.49
C ARG A 242 9.05 -33.91 10.82
N ILE A 243 9.70 -33.79 9.66
CA ILE A 243 9.72 -32.55 8.88
C ILE A 243 8.32 -32.20 8.39
N SER A 244 7.53 -33.18 7.96
CA SER A 244 6.13 -32.99 7.56
C SER A 244 5.26 -32.47 8.72
N ALA A 245 5.37 -33.04 9.92
CA ALA A 245 4.65 -32.57 11.10
C ALA A 245 5.02 -31.10 11.43
N VAL A 246 6.33 -30.81 11.53
CA VAL A 246 6.82 -29.45 11.78
C VAL A 246 6.31 -28.48 10.71
N TRP A 247 6.35 -28.86 9.43
CA TRP A 247 5.85 -28.03 8.32
C TRP A 247 4.40 -27.56 8.56
N TRP A 248 3.50 -28.46 8.93
CA TRP A 248 2.10 -28.09 9.21
C TRP A 248 1.93 -27.19 10.42
N LEU A 249 2.70 -27.42 11.49
CA LEU A 249 2.68 -26.56 12.68
C LEU A 249 3.22 -25.15 12.39
N VAL A 250 4.24 -25.02 11.55
CA VAL A 250 4.81 -23.71 11.15
C VAL A 250 3.77 -22.88 10.40
N TRP A 251 3.10 -23.47 9.42
CA TRP A 251 2.16 -22.76 8.56
C TRP A 251 0.79 -22.54 9.21
N SER A 252 0.36 -23.41 10.13
CA SER A 252 -0.82 -23.17 10.97
C SER A 252 -0.57 -22.05 11.99
N GLY A 253 0.66 -21.94 12.50
CA GLY A 253 1.04 -20.97 13.52
C GLY A 253 0.43 -21.28 14.90
N GLN A 254 -0.13 -22.48 15.10
CA GLN A 254 -0.82 -22.87 16.34
C GLN A 254 0.07 -22.72 17.58
N GLY A 255 1.37 -23.00 17.45
CA GLY A 255 2.33 -22.87 18.56
C GLY A 255 2.41 -21.47 19.16
N LEU A 256 2.21 -20.42 18.34
CA LEU A 256 2.25 -19.03 18.82
C LEU A 256 0.95 -18.59 19.52
N LEU A 257 -0.15 -19.31 19.29
CA LEU A 257 -1.47 -18.99 19.85
C LEU A 257 -1.69 -19.64 21.23
N ARG A 258 -0.84 -20.60 21.63
CA ARG A 258 -1.01 -21.37 22.88
C ARG A 258 -0.77 -20.57 24.16
N SER A 259 -0.09 -19.43 24.09
CA SER A 259 0.15 -18.60 25.28
C SER A 259 0.12 -17.11 24.95
N GLY A 260 -0.36 -16.31 25.90
CA GLY A 260 -0.38 -14.85 25.76
C GLY A 260 1.00 -14.24 25.55
N ALA A 261 2.06 -14.82 26.14
CA ALA A 261 3.43 -14.33 25.96
C ALA A 261 3.98 -14.58 24.54
N LEU A 262 3.56 -15.66 23.86
CA LEU A 262 3.94 -15.90 22.46
C LEU A 262 3.05 -15.09 21.50
N LEU A 263 1.78 -14.89 21.85
CA LEU A 263 0.86 -14.02 21.12
C LEU A 263 1.34 -12.56 21.16
N ARG A 264 1.83 -12.09 22.32
CA ARG A 264 2.50 -10.80 22.49
C ARG A 264 3.67 -10.64 21.53
N PHE A 265 4.52 -11.65 21.45
CA PHE A 265 5.69 -11.63 20.58
C PHE A 265 5.30 -11.59 19.10
N SER A 266 4.23 -12.30 18.72
CA SER A 266 3.71 -12.32 17.34
C SER A 266 2.95 -11.05 16.94
N THR A 267 2.68 -10.13 17.88
CA THR A 267 1.92 -8.88 17.65
C THR A 267 2.79 -7.65 17.95
N PRO A 268 2.80 -6.59 17.12
CA PRO A 268 2.20 -6.51 15.80
C PRO A 268 2.80 -7.49 14.80
N GLY A 269 1.98 -7.91 13.86
CA GLY A 269 2.36 -8.80 12.78
C GLY A 269 2.67 -8.05 11.48
N THR A 270 3.17 -8.78 10.48
CA THR A 270 3.48 -8.26 9.15
C THR A 270 2.28 -7.57 8.48
N ARG A 271 1.06 -8.06 8.76
CA ARG A 271 -0.19 -7.48 8.24
C ARG A 271 -0.40 -6.05 8.70
N ASP A 272 -0.09 -5.73 9.95
CA ASP A 272 -0.34 -4.40 10.53
C ASP A 272 0.57 -3.35 9.89
N ILE A 273 1.80 -3.75 9.58
CA ILE A 273 2.78 -2.92 8.85
C ILE A 273 2.31 -2.68 7.43
N ILE A 274 1.90 -3.73 6.70
CA ILE A 274 1.35 -3.58 5.35
C ILE A 274 0.12 -2.67 5.39
N SER A 275 -0.77 -2.81 6.36
CA SER A 275 -1.94 -1.94 6.50
C SER A 275 -1.58 -0.47 6.75
N HIS A 276 -0.52 -0.21 7.51
CA HIS A 276 -0.02 1.15 7.71
C HIS A 276 0.59 1.72 6.43
N LEU A 277 1.42 0.95 5.72
CA LEU A 277 2.00 1.38 4.44
C LEU A 277 0.94 1.56 3.35
N GLN A 278 -0.11 0.73 3.35
CA GLN A 278 -1.28 0.92 2.50
C GLN A 278 -1.99 2.23 2.84
N PHE A 279 -2.16 2.57 4.12
CA PHE A 279 -2.72 3.86 4.50
C PHE A 279 -1.90 5.02 3.92
N ILE A 280 -0.56 4.98 4.02
CA ILE A 280 0.34 5.98 3.41
C ILE A 280 0.10 6.08 1.89
N ALA A 281 0.07 4.95 1.18
CA ALA A 281 -0.18 4.94 -0.26
C ALA A 281 -1.57 5.49 -0.63
N LEU A 282 -2.60 5.13 0.15
CA LEU A 282 -3.98 5.53 -0.09
C LEU A 282 -4.24 7.02 0.20
N LEU A 283 -3.45 7.68 1.05
CA LEU A 283 -3.54 9.14 1.26
C LEU A 283 -3.36 9.92 -0.05
N GLY A 284 -2.56 9.39 -0.97
CA GLY A 284 -2.34 9.99 -2.28
C GLY A 284 -3.54 9.88 -3.24
N LEU A 285 -4.52 9.01 -2.93
CA LEU A 285 -5.72 8.81 -3.75
C LEU A 285 -6.85 9.79 -3.43
N PHE A 286 -6.77 10.49 -2.30
CA PHE A 286 -7.76 11.51 -1.92
C PHE A 286 -7.64 12.73 -2.84
N ASN A 287 -8.79 13.22 -3.31
CA ASN A 287 -8.88 14.47 -4.06
C ASN A 287 -8.79 15.67 -3.10
N VAL A 288 -7.59 15.94 -2.59
CA VAL A 288 -7.26 17.11 -1.78
C VAL A 288 -6.14 17.90 -2.45
N GLN A 289 -5.97 19.15 -2.02
CA GLN A 289 -4.98 20.09 -2.55
C GLN A 289 -3.56 19.77 -2.07
N TRP A 290 -3.09 18.55 -2.36
CA TRP A 290 -1.71 18.14 -2.14
C TRP A 290 -0.75 18.97 -2.99
N PRO A 291 0.36 19.46 -2.41
CA PRO A 291 1.46 20.00 -3.20
C PRO A 291 2.13 18.88 -4.02
N GLU A 292 2.65 19.23 -5.18
CA GLU A 292 3.14 18.27 -6.18
C GLU A 292 4.25 17.35 -5.67
N PHE A 293 5.13 17.83 -4.77
CA PHE A 293 6.27 17.06 -4.25
C PHE A 293 5.87 15.80 -3.46
N VAL A 294 4.61 15.69 -3.04
CA VAL A 294 4.12 14.68 -2.09
C VAL A 294 3.78 13.37 -2.77
N TYR A 295 3.26 13.45 -3.99
CA TYR A 295 2.84 12.25 -4.70
C TYR A 295 3.98 11.23 -4.86
N PRO A 296 5.21 11.61 -5.27
CA PRO A 296 6.34 10.69 -5.33
C PRO A 296 6.77 10.11 -3.98
N ILE A 297 6.41 10.74 -2.85
CA ILE A 297 6.67 10.21 -1.51
C ILE A 297 5.64 9.13 -1.18
N LEU A 298 4.35 9.43 -1.35
CA LEU A 298 3.25 8.51 -1.04
C LEU A 298 3.23 7.28 -1.96
N THR A 299 3.74 7.41 -3.19
CA THR A 299 3.81 6.31 -4.15
C THR A 299 4.98 5.34 -3.90
N GLN A 300 5.93 5.68 -3.02
CA GLN A 300 6.98 4.72 -2.61
C GLN A 300 6.40 3.47 -1.94
N SER A 301 5.22 3.58 -1.32
CA SER A 301 4.46 2.47 -0.74
C SER A 301 3.39 1.87 -1.67
N ALA A 302 3.29 2.28 -2.94
CA ALA A 302 2.25 1.82 -3.87
C ALA A 302 2.30 0.29 -4.16
N TRP A 303 3.45 -0.35 -3.99
CA TRP A 303 3.57 -1.81 -4.10
C TRP A 303 2.68 -2.55 -3.10
N THR A 304 2.33 -1.92 -1.97
CA THR A 304 1.38 -2.48 -0.99
C THR A 304 -0.07 -2.47 -1.46
N THR A 305 -0.37 -1.75 -2.55
CA THR A 305 -1.69 -1.68 -3.19
C THR A 305 -1.76 -2.46 -4.50
N LEU A 306 -0.85 -3.41 -4.74
CA LEU A 306 -0.74 -4.17 -6.01
C LEU A 306 -0.46 -3.27 -7.22
N ILE A 307 0.24 -2.17 -7.03
CA ILE A 307 0.66 -1.30 -8.12
C ILE A 307 2.17 -1.14 -8.05
N PHE A 308 2.87 -1.53 -9.11
CA PHE A 308 4.32 -1.37 -9.20
C PHE A 308 4.67 -0.19 -10.11
N ASN A 309 5.83 0.40 -9.85
CA ASN A 309 6.38 1.46 -10.68
C ASN A 309 6.72 0.87 -12.06
N SER A 310 5.87 1.17 -13.04
CA SER A 310 6.21 1.04 -14.45
C SER A 310 6.91 2.34 -14.82
N THR A 311 8.15 2.24 -15.31
CA THR A 311 9.00 3.38 -15.66
C THR A 311 8.20 4.56 -16.19
N ILE A 312 8.24 5.68 -15.46
CA ILE A 312 7.62 6.93 -15.88
C ILE A 312 8.12 7.22 -17.29
N ALA A 313 7.20 7.21 -18.26
CA ALA A 313 7.51 7.65 -19.61
C ALA A 313 7.73 9.16 -19.53
N PHE A 314 8.99 9.58 -19.39
CA PHE A 314 9.34 10.97 -19.60
C PHE A 314 9.04 11.28 -21.05
N VAL A 315 8.06 12.16 -21.25
CA VAL A 315 7.69 12.62 -22.56
C VAL A 315 8.87 13.36 -23.17
N SER A 316 9.51 12.77 -24.17
CA SER A 316 10.46 13.44 -25.04
C SER A 316 9.70 14.28 -26.06
N GLN A 317 9.29 15.49 -25.69
CA GLN A 317 8.82 16.47 -26.66
C GLN A 317 9.98 17.34 -27.14
N PHE A 318 9.89 17.81 -28.39
CA PHE A 318 10.79 18.74 -29.09
C PHE A 318 12.00 18.11 -29.77
N ASP A 319 11.86 17.73 -31.05
CA ASP A 319 12.94 17.17 -31.90
C ASP A 319 13.41 18.11 -33.01
N THR A 320 12.86 19.32 -33.11
CA THR A 320 13.11 20.20 -34.25
C THR A 320 13.87 21.46 -33.83
N PRO A 321 15.17 21.58 -34.18
CA PRO A 321 16.03 22.72 -33.80
C PRO A 321 15.62 24.08 -34.37
N SER A 322 14.70 24.11 -35.34
CA SER A 322 14.21 25.31 -35.99
C SER A 322 12.93 25.88 -35.37
N SER A 323 12.35 25.20 -34.39
CA SER A 323 11.12 25.66 -33.75
C SER A 323 11.42 26.63 -32.59
N PRO A 324 10.61 27.68 -32.38
CA PRO A 324 10.71 28.58 -31.21
C PRO A 324 10.38 27.88 -29.88
N LEU A 325 10.22 26.55 -29.90
CA LEU A 325 9.81 25.65 -28.81
C LEU A 325 10.89 24.62 -28.46
N TYR A 326 12.11 24.78 -28.96
CA TYR A 326 13.20 23.83 -28.74
C TYR A 326 13.61 23.74 -27.25
N LEU A 327 13.55 22.53 -26.68
CA LEU A 327 14.13 22.19 -25.37
C LEU A 327 15.41 21.38 -25.58
N ASN A 328 16.45 21.68 -24.79
CA ASN A 328 17.72 20.95 -24.86
C ASN A 328 17.55 19.52 -24.31
N ARG A 329 17.65 18.52 -25.19
CA ARG A 329 17.49 17.07 -24.90
C ARG A 329 18.60 16.44 -24.07
N SER A 330 19.75 17.09 -23.95
CA SER A 330 20.86 16.58 -23.15
C SER A 330 20.66 16.79 -21.65
N LEU A 331 19.70 17.63 -21.26
CA LEU A 331 19.36 17.87 -19.86
C LEU A 331 18.33 16.84 -19.37
N PRO A 332 18.53 16.23 -18.19
CA PRO A 332 17.57 15.29 -17.63
C PRO A 332 16.25 16.00 -17.31
N ASN A 333 15.12 15.35 -17.57
CA ASN A 333 13.82 15.87 -17.15
C ASN A 333 13.62 15.61 -15.65
N VAL A 334 13.91 16.63 -14.85
CA VAL A 334 13.85 16.57 -13.37
C VAL A 334 12.52 17.11 -12.84
N LEU A 335 11.72 17.83 -13.63
CA LEU A 335 10.50 18.46 -13.13
C LEU A 335 9.29 17.53 -13.26
N LEU A 336 8.49 17.48 -12.20
CA LEU A 336 7.22 16.76 -12.21
C LEU A 336 6.20 17.49 -13.09
N ASN A 337 5.59 16.75 -14.01
CA ASN A 337 4.53 17.24 -14.87
C ASN A 337 3.37 16.25 -14.88
N TYR A 338 2.22 16.69 -14.35
CA TYR A 338 1.01 15.89 -14.24
C TYR A 338 -0.04 16.22 -15.31
N GLY A 339 0.27 17.07 -16.29
CA GLY A 339 -0.70 17.42 -17.32
C GLY A 339 -1.92 18.18 -16.77
N ASP A 340 -3.06 17.97 -17.42
CA ASP A 340 -4.38 18.42 -16.95
C ASP A 340 -5.09 17.41 -16.03
N GLN A 341 -4.33 16.52 -15.37
CA GLN A 341 -4.94 15.50 -14.52
C GLN A 341 -5.51 16.09 -13.23
N GLN A 342 -6.73 15.67 -12.89
CA GLN A 342 -7.38 16.04 -11.63
C GLN A 342 -6.64 15.45 -10.42
N GLN A 343 -6.72 16.14 -9.28
CA GLN A 343 -6.19 15.64 -8.00
C GLN A 343 -6.87 14.32 -7.59
N GLY A 344 -6.19 13.55 -6.74
CA GLY A 344 -6.63 12.22 -6.31
C GLY A 344 -6.04 11.09 -7.16
N ILE A 345 -6.87 10.10 -7.49
CA ILE A 345 -6.44 8.88 -8.20
C ILE A 345 -5.74 9.18 -9.54
N PRO A 346 -6.21 10.10 -10.40
CA PRO A 346 -5.57 10.35 -11.69
C PRO A 346 -4.12 10.85 -11.55
N ARG A 347 -3.88 11.88 -10.73
CA ARG A 347 -2.52 12.35 -10.43
C ARG A 347 -1.67 11.25 -9.81
N TRP A 348 -2.17 10.54 -8.81
CA TRP A 348 -1.43 9.45 -8.17
C TRP A 348 -1.00 8.36 -9.17
N ALA A 349 -1.89 7.95 -10.08
CA ALA A 349 -1.57 6.95 -11.11
C ALA A 349 -0.51 7.44 -12.10
N THR A 350 -0.61 8.69 -12.55
CA THR A 350 0.40 9.27 -13.45
C THR A 350 1.78 9.35 -12.81
N THR A 351 1.87 9.55 -11.49
CA THR A 351 3.16 9.57 -10.77
C THR A 351 3.86 8.21 -10.76
N ILE A 352 3.08 7.13 -10.85
CA ILE A 352 3.58 5.76 -10.92
C ILE A 352 3.92 5.37 -12.37
N GLY A 353 3.43 6.14 -13.35
CA GLY A 353 3.59 5.86 -14.77
C GLY A 353 2.47 5.01 -15.37
N ILE A 354 1.30 4.93 -14.72
CA ILE A 354 0.14 4.17 -15.19
C ILE A 354 -1.01 5.12 -15.53
N LEU A 355 -1.69 4.86 -16.65
CA LEU A 355 -2.90 5.61 -17.03
C LEU A 355 -4.03 5.32 -16.02
N PRO A 356 -4.84 6.32 -15.62
CA PRO A 356 -5.89 6.12 -14.62
C PRO A 356 -6.89 5.01 -14.97
N ARG A 357 -7.18 4.82 -16.27
CA ARG A 357 -8.09 3.77 -16.77
C ARG A 357 -7.54 2.33 -16.63
N ASP A 358 -6.23 2.17 -16.54
CA ASP A 358 -5.58 0.85 -16.56
C ASP A 358 -5.25 0.34 -15.13
N LEU A 359 -5.39 1.20 -14.11
CA LEU A 359 -5.16 0.87 -12.69
C LEU A 359 -5.85 -0.42 -12.25
N PHE A 360 -7.14 -0.56 -12.57
CA PHE A 360 -7.94 -1.71 -12.16
C PHE A 360 -7.43 -3.01 -12.81
N GLY A 361 -7.12 -2.97 -14.11
CA GLY A 361 -6.57 -4.12 -14.83
C GLY A 361 -5.21 -4.56 -14.28
N VAL A 362 -4.32 -3.59 -14.01
CA VAL A 362 -3.00 -3.85 -13.42
C VAL A 362 -3.14 -4.47 -12.02
N ALA A 363 -3.95 -3.88 -11.14
CA ALA A 363 -4.17 -4.41 -9.79
C ALA A 363 -4.76 -5.84 -9.81
N MET A 364 -5.74 -6.09 -10.68
CA MET A 364 -6.37 -7.42 -10.81
C MET A 364 -5.42 -8.47 -11.38
N SER A 365 -4.58 -8.12 -12.36
CA SER A 365 -3.58 -9.04 -12.92
C SER A 365 -2.52 -9.43 -11.89
N LEU A 366 -2.04 -8.47 -11.10
CA LEU A 366 -1.09 -8.74 -10.02
C LEU A 366 -1.72 -9.54 -8.88
N PHE A 367 -2.98 -9.25 -8.52
CA PHE A 367 -3.73 -10.08 -7.58
C PHE A 367 -3.83 -11.54 -8.05
N ALA A 368 -4.13 -11.74 -9.34
CA ALA A 368 -4.22 -13.08 -9.93
C ALA A 368 -2.87 -13.80 -9.94
N ILE A 369 -1.76 -13.09 -10.19
CA ILE A 369 -0.40 -13.65 -10.09
C ILE A 369 -0.09 -14.08 -8.65
N CYS A 370 -0.42 -13.25 -7.66
CA CYS A 370 -0.25 -13.62 -6.26
C CYS A 370 -1.11 -14.84 -5.87
N ALA A 371 -2.36 -14.91 -6.35
CA ALA A 371 -3.24 -16.05 -6.11
C ALA A 371 -2.70 -17.33 -6.77
N ALA A 372 -2.13 -17.24 -7.96
CA ALA A 372 -1.47 -18.36 -8.64
C ALA A 372 -0.23 -18.84 -7.87
N ALA A 373 0.58 -17.93 -7.33
CA ALA A 373 1.72 -18.27 -6.48
C ALA A 373 1.28 -18.99 -5.19
N VAL A 374 0.17 -18.56 -4.57
CA VAL A 374 -0.43 -19.26 -3.42
C VAL A 374 -0.89 -20.66 -3.79
N ALA A 375 -1.51 -20.84 -4.96
CA ALA A 375 -1.93 -22.15 -5.45
C ALA A 375 -0.73 -23.08 -5.70
N LEU A 376 0.35 -22.56 -6.30
CA LEU A 376 1.60 -23.30 -6.50
C LEU A 376 2.22 -23.73 -5.16
N PHE A 377 2.27 -22.82 -4.18
CA PHE A 377 2.76 -23.13 -2.84
C PHE A 377 1.93 -24.23 -2.17
N SER A 378 0.61 -24.19 -2.33
CA SER A 378 -0.27 -25.27 -1.84
C SER A 378 0.01 -26.61 -2.55
N ALA A 379 0.30 -26.61 -3.85
CA ALA A 379 0.66 -27.82 -4.58
C ALA A 379 1.99 -28.42 -4.08
N ILE A 380 2.98 -27.57 -3.76
CA ILE A 380 4.25 -28.01 -3.16
C ILE A 380 4.00 -28.64 -1.77
N SER A 381 3.14 -28.03 -0.95
CA SER A 381 2.79 -28.60 0.36
C SER A 381 2.13 -29.97 0.24
N TYR A 382 1.34 -30.20 -0.81
CA TYR A 382 0.75 -31.49 -1.14
C TYR A 382 1.80 -32.54 -1.50
N LEU A 383 2.78 -32.15 -2.31
CA LEU A 383 3.89 -33.02 -2.66
C LEU A 383 4.70 -33.45 -1.43
N ILE A 384 4.99 -32.53 -0.50
CA ILE A 384 5.71 -32.84 0.75
C ILE A 384 4.93 -33.86 1.59
N ALA A 385 3.62 -33.69 1.75
CA ALA A 385 2.79 -34.64 2.50
C ALA A 385 2.75 -36.01 1.82
N LEU A 386 2.61 -36.04 0.49
CA LEU A 386 2.58 -37.28 -0.29
C LEU A 386 3.89 -38.07 -0.13
N ILE A 387 5.04 -37.40 -0.24
CA ILE A 387 6.35 -38.03 -0.06
C ILE A 387 6.48 -38.60 1.36
N ALA A 388 6.05 -37.85 2.38
CA ALA A 388 6.09 -38.31 3.77
C ALA A 388 5.19 -39.54 4.01
N THR A 389 3.98 -39.58 3.44
CA THR A 389 3.08 -40.74 3.57
C THR A 389 3.61 -41.98 2.85
N LEU A 390 4.21 -41.81 1.67
CA LEU A 390 4.82 -42.91 0.93
C LEU A 390 6.05 -43.49 1.65
N SER A 391 6.86 -42.61 2.25
CA SER A 391 8.02 -43.01 3.07
C SER A 391 7.60 -43.80 4.31
N ALA A 392 6.46 -43.48 4.93
CA ALA A 392 5.97 -44.19 6.11
C ALA A 392 5.41 -45.58 5.74
N HIS A 393 4.75 -45.71 4.59
CA HIS A 393 4.12 -46.96 4.14
C HIS A 393 5.15 -48.05 3.78
N ASN A 394 6.25 -47.70 3.13
CA ASN A 394 7.32 -48.65 2.74
C ASN A 394 7.96 -49.41 3.91
N HIS A 395 7.73 -49.00 5.16
CA HIS A 395 8.32 -49.62 6.35
C HIS A 395 7.32 -50.38 7.24
N GLN A 396 6.02 -50.41 6.93
CA GLN A 396 5.01 -51.23 7.65
C GLN A 396 5.06 -52.73 7.29
N GLY A 397 6.10 -53.19 6.58
CA GLY A 397 6.32 -54.61 6.24
C GLY A 397 6.80 -55.52 7.40
N LEU A 398 6.80 -55.06 8.66
CA LEU A 398 7.02 -55.94 9.82
C LEU A 398 5.69 -56.40 10.42
N PRO A 399 5.58 -57.68 10.84
CA PRO A 399 4.31 -58.27 11.26
C PRO A 399 3.74 -57.58 12.50
N PRO A 400 2.39 -57.44 12.60
CA PRO A 400 1.75 -56.87 13.78
C PRO A 400 1.93 -57.77 15.02
N PRO A 401 1.99 -57.21 16.24
CA PRO A 401 1.93 -58.01 17.45
C PRO A 401 0.58 -58.75 17.56
N PRO A 402 0.55 -59.96 18.13
CA PRO A 402 -0.66 -60.76 18.25
C PRO A 402 -1.72 -60.06 19.13
N PRO A 403 -3.02 -60.31 18.88
CA PRO A 403 -4.11 -59.67 19.63
C PRO A 403 -4.08 -60.06 21.12
N PRO A 404 -4.52 -59.15 22.02
CA PRO A 404 -4.56 -59.42 23.45
C PRO A 404 -5.56 -60.56 23.78
N PRO A 405 -5.26 -61.41 24.78
CA PRO A 405 -6.21 -62.42 25.25
C PRO A 405 -7.42 -61.76 25.93
N PRO A 406 -8.61 -62.40 25.88
CA PRO A 406 -9.82 -61.86 26.48
C PRO A 406 -9.68 -61.75 28.02
N PRO A 407 -10.32 -60.75 28.65
CA PRO A 407 -10.24 -60.54 30.08
C PRO A 407 -10.86 -61.72 30.86
N PRO A 408 -10.30 -62.09 32.03
CA PRO A 408 -10.90 -63.08 32.91
C PRO A 408 -12.22 -62.55 33.49
N PRO A 409 -13.23 -63.42 33.67
CA PRO A 409 -14.51 -63.00 34.24
C PRO A 409 -14.40 -62.81 35.76
N GLY A 410 -14.74 -61.61 36.21
CA GLY A 410 -15.12 -61.31 37.60
C GLY A 410 -14.06 -60.57 38.41
N GLN A 411 -14.35 -59.29 38.71
CA GLN A 411 -14.32 -58.75 40.08
C GLN A 411 -14.81 -57.29 40.07
N ASP A 412 -16.09 -57.17 40.44
CA ASP A 412 -16.77 -56.18 41.27
C ASP A 412 -16.28 -54.72 41.32
N ASP A 413 -17.22 -53.84 40.97
CA ASP A 413 -17.20 -52.39 41.17
C ASP A 413 -16.98 -52.01 42.65
N GLU A 414 -16.01 -51.15 42.93
CA GLU A 414 -15.99 -50.35 44.17
C GLU A 414 -15.62 -48.88 43.86
N GLN A 415 -16.58 -48.01 44.10
CA GLN A 415 -16.51 -46.54 43.98
C GLN A 415 -15.98 -45.94 45.30
N LEU A 416 -15.01 -45.00 45.24
CA LEU A 416 -14.92 -43.76 46.06
C LEU A 416 -13.67 -42.89 45.64
N PRO A 417 -13.50 -41.60 46.04
CA PRO A 417 -13.51 -40.48 45.10
C PRO A 417 -12.26 -39.55 45.08
N ALA A 418 -12.20 -38.74 44.01
CA ALA A 418 -11.60 -37.40 43.82
C ALA A 418 -10.14 -37.09 44.23
N ALA A 419 -9.28 -36.84 43.22
CA ALA A 419 -8.19 -35.84 43.29
C ALA A 419 -7.65 -35.47 41.88
N GLY A 420 -7.73 -34.18 41.52
CA GLY A 420 -6.86 -33.52 40.54
C GLY A 420 -7.15 -33.74 39.04
N GLU A 421 -7.97 -32.87 38.44
CA GLU A 421 -8.08 -32.76 36.98
C GLU A 421 -6.77 -32.23 36.36
N SER A 422 -5.92 -33.14 35.88
CA SER A 422 -4.94 -32.86 34.83
C SER A 422 -5.51 -33.34 33.50
N LEU A 423 -5.94 -32.37 32.68
CA LEU A 423 -6.56 -32.54 31.37
C LEU A 423 -5.57 -33.19 30.38
N SER A 424 -5.51 -34.52 30.35
CA SER A 424 -4.76 -35.29 29.36
C SER A 424 -5.47 -35.19 28.00
N VAL A 425 -4.90 -34.40 27.10
CA VAL A 425 -5.37 -34.20 25.72
C VAL A 425 -5.30 -35.54 24.97
N ARG A 426 -6.46 -36.18 24.78
CA ARG A 426 -6.64 -37.28 23.83
C ARG A 426 -6.72 -36.67 22.42
N LEU A 427 -5.69 -36.88 21.61
CA LEU A 427 -5.84 -36.85 20.16
C LEU A 427 -6.73 -38.03 19.75
N PRO A 428 -7.90 -37.83 19.11
CA PRO A 428 -8.53 -38.90 18.37
C PRO A 428 -7.84 -38.97 17.01
N LEU A 429 -6.74 -39.71 16.93
CA LEU A 429 -6.43 -40.42 15.68
C LEU A 429 -7.43 -41.58 15.62
N PRO A 430 -8.34 -41.66 14.63
CA PRO A 430 -9.16 -42.84 14.47
C PRO A 430 -8.25 -43.97 13.98
N CYS A 431 -7.78 -44.81 14.89
CA CYS A 431 -7.36 -46.16 14.53
C CYS A 431 -8.62 -46.95 14.17
N ALA A 432 -9.00 -46.89 12.89
CA ALA A 432 -10.00 -47.80 12.35
C ALA A 432 -9.45 -49.25 12.38
N PRO A 433 -10.29 -50.26 12.65
CA PRO A 433 -9.88 -51.66 12.57
C PRO A 433 -9.50 -52.01 11.12
N VAL A 434 -8.26 -52.46 10.93
CA VAL A 434 -7.70 -52.84 9.64
C VAL A 434 -8.33 -54.15 9.18
N SER A 435 -9.32 -54.06 8.27
CA SER A 435 -9.64 -55.17 7.37
C SER A 435 -8.59 -55.21 6.25
N SER A 436 -7.96 -56.36 6.08
CA SER A 436 -6.90 -56.65 5.13
C SER A 436 -7.34 -56.47 3.67
N THR A 437 -7.04 -55.31 3.08
CA THR A 437 -6.78 -55.15 1.64
C THR A 437 -5.78 -54.01 1.44
N GLN A 438 -4.66 -54.33 0.78
CA GLN A 438 -3.60 -53.37 0.42
C GLN A 438 -4.19 -52.27 -0.46
N SER A 439 -4.45 -51.10 0.12
CA SER A 439 -4.81 -49.90 -0.61
C SER A 439 -3.84 -48.78 -0.25
N VAL A 440 -3.36 -48.07 -1.28
CA VAL A 440 -2.46 -46.92 -1.14
C VAL A 440 -3.19 -45.87 -0.28
N VAL A 441 -2.66 -45.59 0.92
CA VAL A 441 -3.21 -44.58 1.82
C VAL A 441 -2.79 -43.19 1.32
N TRP A 442 -3.73 -42.48 0.71
CA TRP A 442 -3.54 -41.10 0.26
C TRP A 442 -3.46 -40.13 1.45
N PRO A 443 -2.67 -39.05 1.38
CA PRO A 443 -2.64 -38.01 2.42
C PRO A 443 -4.02 -37.36 2.58
N GLN A 444 -4.33 -36.91 3.80
CA GLN A 444 -5.60 -36.23 4.08
C GLN A 444 -5.70 -34.92 3.27
N THR A 445 -6.49 -34.93 2.19
CA THR A 445 -6.69 -33.79 1.28
C THR A 445 -7.31 -32.57 1.97
N GLY A 446 -8.01 -32.78 3.10
CA GLY A 446 -8.65 -31.72 3.87
C GLY A 446 -7.69 -30.64 4.37
N LEU A 447 -6.50 -31.01 4.83
CA LEU A 447 -5.52 -30.04 5.36
C LEU A 447 -4.91 -29.16 4.26
N HIS A 448 -4.72 -29.73 3.06
CA HIS A 448 -4.21 -29.02 1.90
C HIS A 448 -5.21 -27.99 1.37
N PHE A 449 -6.47 -28.39 1.25
CA PHE A 449 -7.53 -27.46 0.87
C PHE A 449 -7.71 -26.37 1.93
N ALA A 450 -7.56 -26.73 3.21
CA ALA A 450 -7.58 -25.77 4.31
C ALA A 450 -6.46 -24.73 4.22
N LEU A 451 -5.23 -25.17 3.90
CA LEU A 451 -4.08 -24.28 3.68
C LEU A 451 -4.29 -23.36 2.47
N LEU A 452 -4.76 -23.90 1.34
CA LEU A 452 -5.05 -23.12 0.13
C LEU A 452 -6.10 -22.04 0.41
N GLN A 453 -7.26 -22.45 0.93
CA GLN A 453 -8.36 -21.54 1.23
C GLN A 453 -7.93 -20.45 2.23
N GLY A 454 -7.18 -20.84 3.26
CA GLY A 454 -6.64 -19.92 4.26
C GLY A 454 -5.69 -18.88 3.67
N ASN A 455 -4.78 -19.31 2.79
CA ASN A 455 -3.82 -18.40 2.16
C ASN A 455 -4.49 -17.47 1.13
N LEU A 456 -5.50 -17.94 0.40
CA LEU A 456 -6.31 -17.08 -0.46
C LEU A 456 -7.10 -16.05 0.38
N LEU A 457 -7.63 -16.45 1.54
CA LEU A 457 -8.28 -15.52 2.46
C LEU A 457 -7.30 -14.49 3.02
N ARG A 458 -6.07 -14.89 3.38
CA ARG A 458 -5.00 -13.96 3.80
C ARG A 458 -4.69 -12.94 2.70
N LEU A 459 -4.54 -13.40 1.46
CA LEU A 459 -4.28 -12.55 0.30
C LEU A 459 -5.43 -11.55 0.06
N PHE A 460 -6.67 -12.03 0.10
CA PHE A 460 -7.88 -11.20 -0.03
C PHE A 460 -7.96 -10.14 1.08
N ILE A 461 -7.74 -10.53 2.33
CA ILE A 461 -7.74 -9.61 3.47
C ILE A 461 -6.64 -8.56 3.34
N LEU A 462 -5.45 -8.96 2.89
CA LEU A 462 -4.31 -8.07 2.73
C LEU A 462 -4.60 -6.97 1.71
N PHE A 463 -5.24 -7.30 0.59
CA PHE A 463 -5.50 -6.37 -0.51
C PHE A 463 -6.96 -5.91 -0.59
N TYR A 464 -7.76 -6.14 0.45
CA TYR A 464 -9.19 -5.81 0.47
C TYR A 464 -9.45 -4.35 0.13
N ARG A 465 -8.82 -3.43 0.88
CA ARG A 465 -9.01 -1.98 0.73
C ARG A 465 -8.60 -1.49 -0.68
N PRO A 466 -7.40 -1.77 -1.22
CA PRO A 466 -7.02 -1.31 -2.55
C PRO A 466 -7.88 -1.92 -3.67
N LEU A 467 -8.29 -3.19 -3.58
CA LEU A 467 -9.17 -3.81 -4.57
C LEU A 467 -10.53 -3.11 -4.65
N VAL A 468 -11.14 -2.78 -3.51
CA VAL A 468 -12.42 -2.06 -3.46
C VAL A 468 -12.27 -0.62 -3.98
N VAL A 469 -11.17 0.07 -3.67
CA VAL A 469 -10.89 1.42 -4.19
C VAL A 469 -10.81 1.42 -5.71
N PHE A 470 -9.98 0.55 -6.30
CA PHE A 470 -9.80 0.55 -7.75
C PHE A 470 -11.05 0.04 -8.49
N ALA A 471 -11.77 -0.93 -7.94
CA ALA A 471 -13.02 -1.39 -8.53
C ALA A 471 -14.11 -0.30 -8.49
N SER A 472 -14.27 0.41 -7.37
CA SER A 472 -15.23 1.51 -7.27
C SER A 472 -14.86 2.71 -8.14
N PHE A 473 -13.57 3.02 -8.28
CA PHE A 473 -13.10 4.03 -9.25
C PHE A 473 -13.36 3.61 -10.70
N HIS A 474 -13.12 2.35 -11.05
CA HIS A 474 -13.36 1.84 -12.40
C HIS A 474 -14.83 1.98 -12.84
N LEU A 475 -15.78 1.87 -11.90
CA LEU A 475 -17.19 2.13 -12.16
C LEU A 475 -17.50 3.60 -12.49
N THR A 476 -16.65 4.56 -12.13
CA THR A 476 -16.85 5.97 -12.51
C THR A 476 -16.46 6.27 -13.96
N LEU A 477 -15.69 5.37 -14.58
CA LEU A 477 -15.15 5.49 -15.93
C LEU A 477 -16.07 4.88 -17.01
N LEU A 478 -17.38 4.83 -16.77
CA LEU A 478 -18.40 4.18 -17.62
C LEU A 478 -18.34 4.56 -19.10
N HIS A 479 -17.99 5.81 -19.40
CA HIS A 479 -17.94 6.33 -20.77
C HIS A 479 -16.63 6.03 -21.51
N THR A 480 -15.56 5.68 -20.78
CA THR A 480 -14.21 5.52 -21.35
C THR A 480 -13.67 4.09 -21.26
N ALA A 481 -14.13 3.30 -20.30
CA ALA A 481 -13.68 1.93 -20.07
C ALA A 481 -14.53 0.90 -20.82
N SER A 482 -13.96 -0.29 -21.07
CA SER A 482 -14.67 -1.38 -21.76
C SER A 482 -15.80 -1.94 -20.89
N PRO A 483 -16.98 -2.28 -21.47
CA PRO A 483 -18.14 -2.75 -20.69
C PRO A 483 -17.85 -4.05 -19.91
N ILE A 484 -17.00 -4.93 -20.46
CA ILE A 484 -16.57 -6.16 -19.80
C ILE A 484 -15.77 -5.86 -18.52
N SER A 485 -14.83 -4.91 -18.58
CA SER A 485 -14.04 -4.53 -17.41
C SER A 485 -14.88 -3.91 -16.30
N ILE A 486 -15.91 -3.14 -16.67
CA ILE A 486 -16.90 -2.56 -15.74
C ILE A 486 -17.73 -3.66 -15.08
N ALA A 487 -18.20 -4.66 -15.84
CA ALA A 487 -18.93 -5.79 -15.29
C ALA A 487 -18.08 -6.59 -14.28
N ILE A 488 -16.80 -6.82 -14.57
CA ILE A 488 -15.87 -7.48 -13.64
C ILE A 488 -15.68 -6.65 -12.37
N ALA A 489 -15.53 -5.33 -12.47
CA ALA A 489 -15.41 -4.44 -11.31
C ALA A 489 -16.67 -4.48 -10.43
N ALA A 490 -17.87 -4.47 -11.03
CA ALA A 490 -19.13 -4.59 -10.31
C ALA A 490 -19.25 -5.94 -9.57
N ILE A 491 -18.89 -7.04 -10.24
CA ILE A 491 -18.85 -8.38 -9.62
C ILE A 491 -17.85 -8.41 -8.46
N LEU A 492 -16.68 -7.80 -8.60
CA LEU A 492 -15.69 -7.74 -7.52
C LEU A 492 -16.23 -7.01 -6.29
N LEU A 493 -16.97 -5.90 -6.45
CA LEU A 493 -17.57 -5.18 -5.32
C LEU A 493 -18.64 -6.01 -4.61
N ILE A 494 -19.46 -6.76 -5.36
CA ILE A 494 -20.44 -7.69 -4.79
C ILE A 494 -19.72 -8.79 -3.99
N LEU A 495 -18.67 -9.39 -4.57
CA LEU A 495 -17.86 -10.39 -3.90
C LEU A 495 -17.12 -9.83 -2.67
N ALA A 496 -16.72 -8.55 -2.70
CA ALA A 496 -16.07 -7.89 -1.58
C ALA A 496 -17.00 -7.74 -0.35
N VAL A 497 -18.32 -7.81 -0.53
CA VAL A 497 -19.30 -7.85 0.56
C VAL A 497 -19.66 -9.30 0.92
N LEU A 498 -19.94 -10.14 -0.08
CA LEU A 498 -20.39 -11.52 0.13
C LEU A 498 -19.31 -12.40 0.78
N ILE A 499 -18.04 -12.29 0.37
CA ILE A 499 -16.96 -13.15 0.88
C ILE A 499 -16.78 -12.94 2.39
N PRO A 500 -16.57 -11.70 2.92
CA PRO A 500 -16.51 -11.48 4.37
C PRO A 500 -17.74 -11.99 5.13
N LEU A 501 -18.95 -11.73 4.63
CA LEU A 501 -20.19 -12.18 5.28
C LEU A 501 -20.26 -13.70 5.40
N VAL A 502 -19.95 -14.42 4.33
CA VAL A 502 -19.93 -15.90 4.34
C VAL A 502 -18.86 -16.42 5.31
N GLN A 503 -17.66 -15.85 5.33
CA GLN A 503 -16.61 -16.32 6.24
C GLN A 503 -16.94 -16.00 7.71
N LEU A 504 -17.52 -14.83 8.01
CA LEU A 504 -17.96 -14.48 9.37
C LEU A 504 -19.14 -15.35 9.83
N TRP A 505 -20.06 -15.68 8.93
CA TRP A 505 -21.15 -16.62 9.22
C TRP A 505 -20.62 -18.03 9.52
N ARG A 506 -19.63 -18.50 8.74
CA ARG A 506 -18.93 -19.78 9.01
C ARG A 506 -18.22 -19.75 10.36
N LEU A 507 -17.59 -18.63 10.72
CA LEU A 507 -16.90 -18.45 11.99
C LEU A 507 -17.88 -18.46 13.18
N ASN A 508 -19.03 -17.82 13.05
CA ASN A 508 -20.04 -17.75 14.09
C ASN A 508 -20.67 -19.12 14.43
N ARG A 509 -20.67 -20.05 13.47
CA ARG A 509 -21.21 -21.41 13.65
C ARG A 509 -20.26 -22.38 14.34
N ARG A 510 -19.02 -21.98 14.64
CA ARG A 510 -17.99 -22.84 15.25
C ARG A 510 -17.88 -22.57 16.76
N SER A 511 -17.76 -23.63 17.55
CA SER A 511 -17.51 -23.53 19.00
C SER A 511 -16.08 -23.04 19.28
N ALA A 512 -15.81 -22.53 20.49
CA ALA A 512 -14.48 -22.02 20.86
C ALA A 512 -13.39 -23.12 20.79
N GLU A 513 -13.69 -24.32 21.29
CA GLU A 513 -12.81 -25.50 21.24
C GLU A 513 -12.45 -25.88 19.79
N ASP A 514 -13.43 -25.87 18.88
CA ASP A 514 -13.20 -26.20 17.46
C ASP A 514 -12.33 -25.14 16.76
N ARG A 515 -12.32 -23.89 17.22
CA ARG A 515 -11.46 -22.85 16.65
C ARG A 515 -10.00 -23.01 17.07
N LEU A 516 -9.73 -23.35 18.33
CA LEU A 516 -8.36 -23.36 18.88
C LEU A 516 -7.64 -24.70 18.71
N ASP A 517 -8.37 -25.81 18.71
CA ASP A 517 -7.75 -27.14 18.73
C ASP A 517 -7.67 -27.79 17.34
N HIS A 518 -8.58 -27.44 16.42
CA HIS A 518 -8.61 -28.06 15.09
C HIS A 518 -7.70 -27.31 14.10
N PRO A 519 -6.59 -27.93 13.63
CA PRO A 519 -5.61 -27.26 12.78
C PRO A 519 -6.18 -26.83 11.42
N ALA A 520 -7.15 -27.57 10.88
CA ALA A 520 -7.83 -27.20 9.63
C ALA A 520 -8.66 -25.90 9.77
N THR A 521 -9.28 -25.67 10.93
CA THR A 521 -10.05 -24.44 11.22
C THR A 521 -9.12 -23.23 11.38
N ILE A 522 -7.98 -23.41 12.07
CA ILE A 522 -6.94 -22.37 12.20
C ILE A 522 -6.35 -22.01 10.84
N LEU A 523 -6.05 -23.02 10.00
CA LEU A 523 -5.50 -22.81 8.67
C LEU A 523 -6.45 -22.00 7.78
N THR A 524 -7.74 -22.36 7.76
CA THR A 524 -8.76 -21.72 6.92
C THR A 524 -9.23 -20.36 7.40
N LEU A 525 -9.60 -20.24 8.67
CA LEU A 525 -10.29 -19.06 9.24
C LEU A 525 -9.43 -18.25 10.21
N GLY A 526 -8.27 -18.77 10.63
CA GLY A 526 -7.38 -18.08 11.57
C GLY A 526 -7.06 -16.61 11.23
N PRO A 527 -6.92 -16.19 9.96
CA PRO A 527 -6.70 -14.78 9.62
C PRO A 527 -7.79 -13.81 10.10
N LEU A 528 -8.97 -14.32 10.43
CA LEU A 528 -10.13 -13.54 10.88
C LEU A 528 -10.18 -13.36 12.39
N TYR A 529 -9.68 -14.32 13.19
CA TYR A 529 -9.88 -14.31 14.65
C TYR A 529 -8.60 -14.47 15.48
N ASN A 530 -7.45 -14.86 14.90
CA ASN A 530 -6.23 -15.19 15.68
C ASN A 530 -5.67 -14.05 16.55
N THR A 531 -6.05 -12.79 16.29
CA THR A 531 -5.62 -11.63 17.08
C THR A 531 -6.65 -11.17 18.10
N PHE A 532 -7.86 -11.70 18.03
CA PHE A 532 -9.00 -11.27 18.84
C PHE A 532 -9.27 -12.26 19.96
N ASP A 533 -9.91 -11.74 21.01
CA ASP A 533 -10.40 -12.57 22.10
C ASP A 533 -11.54 -13.50 21.65
N ASP A 534 -11.72 -14.63 22.35
CA ASP A 534 -12.72 -15.65 22.03
C ASP A 534 -14.15 -15.14 22.06
N ARG A 535 -14.41 -14.11 22.88
CA ARG A 535 -15.71 -13.43 22.99
C ARG A 535 -15.98 -12.48 21.82
N ASN A 536 -14.92 -11.96 21.19
CA ASN A 536 -14.96 -10.87 20.23
C ASN A 536 -14.53 -11.27 18.81
N VAL A 537 -14.61 -12.56 18.47
CA VAL A 537 -14.15 -13.09 17.17
C VAL A 537 -14.80 -12.46 15.93
N LEU A 538 -15.99 -11.86 16.08
CA LEU A 538 -16.71 -11.19 14.98
C LEU A 538 -16.24 -9.75 14.74
N PHE A 539 -15.35 -9.21 15.57
CA PHE A 539 -14.86 -7.84 15.45
C PHE A 539 -14.19 -7.54 14.09
N MET A 540 -13.65 -8.57 13.42
CA MET A 540 -13.14 -8.42 12.05
C MET A 540 -14.20 -7.87 11.07
N GLY A 541 -15.48 -8.15 11.31
CA GLY A 541 -16.59 -7.60 10.52
C GLY A 541 -16.64 -6.07 10.56
N VAL A 542 -16.36 -5.46 11.71
CA VAL A 542 -16.27 -3.99 11.85
C VAL A 542 -15.14 -3.45 10.97
N ARG A 543 -13.99 -4.11 10.95
CA ARG A 543 -12.83 -3.69 10.13
C ARG A 543 -13.10 -3.81 8.63
N PHE A 544 -13.82 -4.85 8.20
CA PHE A 544 -14.27 -4.97 6.81
C PHE A 544 -15.27 -3.88 6.44
N ALA A 545 -16.28 -3.63 7.27
CA ALA A 545 -17.28 -2.60 7.03
C ALA A 545 -16.65 -1.19 6.93
N SER A 546 -15.82 -0.81 7.90
CA SER A 546 -15.05 0.44 7.90
C SER A 546 -14.20 0.57 6.62
N SER A 547 -13.44 -0.48 6.29
CA SER A 547 -12.58 -0.47 5.11
C SER A 547 -13.35 -0.42 3.79
N PHE A 548 -14.53 -1.04 3.71
CA PHE A 548 -15.40 -0.99 2.54
C PHE A 548 -15.94 0.42 2.31
N VAL A 549 -16.51 1.02 3.36
CA VAL A 549 -17.09 2.38 3.29
C VAL A 549 -16.02 3.41 2.88
N VAL A 550 -14.84 3.37 3.51
CA VAL A 550 -13.72 4.26 3.15
C VAL A 550 -13.24 4.00 1.73
N ALA A 551 -13.09 2.73 1.32
CA ALA A 551 -12.60 2.39 -0.01
C ALA A 551 -13.56 2.85 -1.12
N VAL A 552 -14.86 2.64 -0.94
CA VAL A 552 -15.89 3.11 -1.88
C VAL A 552 -15.92 4.64 -1.94
N ALA A 553 -15.79 5.33 -0.80
CA ALA A 553 -15.72 6.79 -0.80
C ALA A 553 -14.50 7.30 -1.59
N ILE A 554 -13.31 6.73 -1.36
CA ILE A 554 -12.10 7.07 -2.12
C ILE A 554 -12.33 6.81 -3.62
N GLY A 555 -12.81 5.62 -4.03
CA GLY A 555 -12.92 5.32 -5.45
C GLY A 555 -14.05 6.06 -6.17
N ALA A 556 -15.25 6.13 -5.58
CA ALA A 556 -16.44 6.66 -6.25
C ALA A 556 -16.56 8.19 -6.16
N ALA A 557 -16.13 8.82 -5.06
CA ALA A 557 -16.33 10.26 -4.82
C ALA A 557 -15.15 11.13 -5.29
N GLN A 558 -14.46 10.74 -6.38
CA GLN A 558 -13.29 11.47 -6.89
C GLN A 558 -13.59 12.92 -7.30
N SER A 559 -14.82 13.25 -7.68
CA SER A 559 -15.22 14.63 -7.98
C SER A 559 -15.37 15.52 -6.73
N HIS A 560 -15.54 14.93 -5.55
CA HIS A 560 -15.86 15.63 -4.30
C HIS A 560 -14.94 15.18 -3.16
N GLY A 561 -13.76 15.80 -3.06
CA GLY A 561 -12.76 15.51 -2.01
C GLY A 561 -13.29 15.61 -0.57
N ILE A 562 -14.25 16.52 -0.32
CA ILE A 562 -14.85 16.69 1.00
C ILE A 562 -15.62 15.45 1.46
N ILE A 563 -16.32 14.77 0.56
CA ILE A 563 -17.06 13.53 0.89
C ILE A 563 -16.05 12.46 1.31
N GLN A 564 -14.95 12.32 0.58
CA GLN A 564 -13.90 11.35 0.89
C GLN A 564 -13.30 11.60 2.28
N ALA A 565 -12.91 12.85 2.56
CA ALA A 565 -12.25 13.21 3.81
C ALA A 565 -13.18 13.06 5.03
N VAL A 566 -14.45 13.49 4.91
CA VAL A 566 -15.45 13.35 5.99
C VAL A 566 -15.78 11.89 6.26
N VAL A 567 -15.98 11.08 5.23
CA VAL A 567 -16.25 9.64 5.40
C VAL A 567 -15.06 8.93 6.05
N LEU A 568 -13.82 9.26 5.65
CA LEU A 568 -12.63 8.75 6.33
C LEU A 568 -12.64 9.13 7.81
N LEU A 569 -12.88 10.40 8.15
CA LEU A 569 -12.89 10.87 9.53
C LEU A 569 -13.94 10.13 10.38
N ILE A 570 -15.18 10.02 9.87
CA ILE A 570 -16.26 9.30 10.57
C ILE A 570 -15.91 7.82 10.75
N ALA A 571 -15.37 7.17 9.71
CA ALA A 571 -15.01 5.76 9.78
C ALA A 571 -13.88 5.50 10.79
N GLU A 572 -12.84 6.34 10.81
CA GLU A 572 -11.74 6.22 11.78
C GLU A 572 -12.21 6.53 13.21
N LEU A 573 -13.05 7.56 13.42
CA LEU A 573 -13.67 7.83 14.72
C LEU A 573 -14.56 6.67 15.20
N THR A 574 -15.31 6.05 14.30
CA THR A 574 -16.17 4.91 14.65
C THR A 574 -15.34 3.67 14.98
N GLU A 575 -14.31 3.34 14.17
CA GLU A 575 -13.43 2.20 14.43
C GLU A 575 -12.65 2.37 15.73
N THR A 576 -12.18 3.58 16.05
CA THR A 576 -11.51 3.88 17.32
C THR A 576 -12.42 3.75 18.53
N MET A 577 -13.64 4.30 18.45
CA MET A 577 -14.64 4.16 19.49
C MET A 577 -14.98 2.68 19.74
N LEU A 578 -15.25 1.92 18.68
CA LEU A 578 -15.57 0.49 18.79
C LEU A 578 -14.39 -0.32 19.34
N THR A 579 -13.16 -0.04 18.92
CA THR A 579 -11.96 -0.71 19.45
C THR A 579 -11.77 -0.41 20.95
N SER A 580 -12.09 0.80 21.39
CA SER A 580 -11.96 1.23 22.79
C SER A 580 -13.07 0.66 23.68
N LEU A 581 -14.30 0.56 23.17
CA LEU A 581 -15.45 0.03 23.92
C LEU A 581 -15.40 -1.50 24.04
N TRP A 582 -15.02 -2.21 22.99
CA TRP A 582 -15.08 -3.68 22.95
C TRP A 582 -13.80 -4.35 23.42
N LEU A 583 -12.69 -3.61 23.44
CA LEU A 583 -11.34 -4.10 23.78
C LEU A 583 -11.05 -5.47 23.13
N PRO A 584 -11.10 -5.58 21.79
CA PRO A 584 -11.31 -6.85 21.09
C PRO A 584 -10.10 -7.81 21.10
N TRP A 585 -8.98 -7.41 21.70
CA TRP A 585 -7.70 -8.10 21.60
C TRP A 585 -7.63 -9.30 22.56
N GLY A 586 -7.02 -10.40 22.10
CA GLY A 586 -6.81 -11.58 22.94
C GLY A 586 -5.83 -11.34 24.09
N ASP A 587 -5.96 -12.13 25.15
CA ASP A 587 -5.11 -12.03 26.33
C ASP A 587 -3.60 -12.12 25.99
N GLY A 588 -2.86 -11.08 26.37
CA GLY A 588 -1.42 -10.96 26.08
C GLY A 588 -1.08 -10.36 24.71
N ALA A 589 -2.03 -10.06 23.82
CA ALA A 589 -1.73 -9.39 22.56
C ALA A 589 -1.24 -7.94 22.78
N ALA A 590 -0.10 -7.57 22.20
CA ALA A 590 0.47 -6.21 22.29
C ALA A 590 -0.19 -5.20 21.32
N MET A 591 -1.43 -5.45 20.91
CA MET A 591 -2.08 -4.72 19.82
C MET A 591 -2.75 -3.41 20.26
N ALA A 592 -3.16 -3.29 21.53
CA ALA A 592 -3.90 -2.13 22.00
C ALA A 592 -3.10 -0.80 21.91
N PRO A 593 -1.84 -0.70 22.38
CA PRO A 593 -1.07 0.55 22.28
C PRO A 593 -0.76 0.96 20.85
N LEU A 594 -0.40 -0.01 19.99
CA LEU A 594 -0.12 0.29 18.59
C LEU A 594 -1.38 0.73 17.85
N THR A 595 -2.51 0.06 18.08
CA THR A 595 -3.78 0.44 17.46
C THR A 595 -4.20 1.84 17.91
N PHE A 596 -4.02 2.17 19.18
CA PHE A 596 -4.26 3.53 19.68
C PHE A 596 -3.40 4.57 18.93
N ILE A 597 -2.08 4.40 18.89
CA ILE A 597 -1.16 5.35 18.24
C ILE A 597 -1.45 5.51 16.74
N THR A 598 -1.64 4.38 16.04
CA THR A 598 -1.95 4.39 14.61
C THR A 598 -3.30 5.03 14.33
N SER A 599 -4.27 4.85 15.22
CA SER A 599 -5.60 5.45 15.07
C SER A 599 -5.61 6.95 15.33
N VAL A 600 -4.89 7.45 16.35
CA VAL A 600 -4.70 8.88 16.58
C VAL A 600 -4.02 9.52 15.38
N THR A 601 -2.98 8.86 14.84
CA THR A 601 -2.31 9.29 13.61
C THR A 601 -3.28 9.41 12.44
N ARG A 602 -4.15 8.41 12.24
CA ARG A 602 -5.15 8.42 11.16
C ARG A 602 -6.21 9.49 11.35
N ILE A 603 -6.70 9.72 12.57
CA ILE A 603 -7.66 10.78 12.87
C ILE A 603 -7.03 12.16 12.59
N ILE A 604 -5.81 12.43 13.07
CA ILE A 604 -5.14 13.71 12.81
C ILE A 604 -4.94 13.91 11.31
N SER A 605 -4.53 12.86 10.60
CA SER A 605 -4.37 12.90 9.14
C SER A 605 -5.70 13.17 8.43
N ALA A 606 -6.79 12.53 8.86
CA ALA A 606 -8.13 12.74 8.31
C ALA A 606 -8.66 14.16 8.55
N VAL A 607 -8.42 14.73 9.74
CA VAL A 607 -8.77 16.14 10.03
C VAL A 607 -8.01 17.08 9.12
N ILE A 608 -6.71 16.87 8.93
CA ILE A 608 -5.89 17.68 8.02
C ILE A 608 -6.39 17.54 6.57
N LEU A 609 -6.74 16.31 6.14
CA LEU A 609 -7.34 16.09 4.82
C LEU A 609 -8.61 16.90 4.61
N VAL A 610 -9.50 16.99 5.61
CA VAL A 610 -10.73 17.82 5.53
C VAL A 610 -10.37 19.28 5.28
N VAL A 611 -9.36 19.82 5.97
CA VAL A 611 -8.88 21.20 5.79
C VAL A 611 -8.26 21.41 4.40
N MET A 612 -7.60 20.41 3.85
CA MET A 612 -6.95 20.46 2.54
C MET A 612 -7.91 20.20 1.36
N THR A 613 -9.21 20.05 1.61
CA THR A 613 -10.20 19.86 0.55
C THR A 613 -10.31 21.10 -0.34
N PRO A 614 -10.62 20.92 -1.64
CA PRO A 614 -10.81 22.04 -2.56
C PRO A 614 -11.97 22.98 -2.16
N THR A 615 -12.88 22.52 -1.29
CA THR A 615 -13.97 23.34 -0.75
C THR A 615 -13.52 24.36 0.29
N VAL A 616 -12.53 24.01 1.12
CA VAL A 616 -11.93 24.94 2.09
C VAL A 616 -10.89 25.82 1.39
N SER A 617 -10.22 25.28 0.36
CA SER A 617 -9.28 25.99 -0.50
C SER A 617 -8.21 26.77 0.28
N VAL A 618 -7.56 26.08 1.22
CA VAL A 618 -6.41 26.66 1.92
C VAL A 618 -5.31 27.04 0.92
N GLY A 619 -4.71 28.22 1.09
CA GLY A 619 -3.65 28.69 0.20
C GLY A 619 -2.48 27.70 0.10
N VAL A 620 -1.78 27.71 -1.04
CA VAL A 620 -0.68 26.78 -1.39
C VAL A 620 0.38 26.68 -0.28
N ILE A 621 0.67 27.80 0.37
CA ILE A 621 1.60 27.89 1.49
C ILE A 621 1.14 27.06 2.69
N ALA A 622 -0.12 27.24 3.10
CA ALA A 622 -0.70 26.53 4.23
C ALA A 622 -0.83 25.04 3.93
N SER A 623 -1.23 24.68 2.70
CA SER A 623 -1.29 23.27 2.28
C SER A 623 0.09 22.59 2.31
N GLY A 624 1.16 23.32 1.95
CA GLY A 624 2.54 22.89 2.09
C GLY A 624 2.91 22.52 3.52
N TRP A 625 2.68 23.41 4.49
CA TRP A 625 2.95 23.15 5.91
C TRP A 625 2.12 21.99 6.47
N LEU A 626 0.82 21.96 6.19
CA LEU A 626 -0.06 20.88 6.62
C LEU A 626 0.41 19.52 6.10
N THR A 627 0.94 19.48 4.88
CA THR A 627 1.52 18.26 4.32
C THR A 627 2.74 17.79 5.10
N TYR A 628 3.67 18.68 5.43
CA TYR A 628 4.84 18.30 6.23
C TYR A 628 4.44 17.74 7.60
N VAL A 629 3.38 18.29 8.22
CA VAL A 629 2.82 17.75 9.47
C VAL A 629 2.34 16.31 9.28
N VAL A 630 1.57 16.03 8.21
CA VAL A 630 1.12 14.67 7.90
C VAL A 630 2.31 13.72 7.70
N LEU A 631 3.30 14.12 6.90
CA LEU A 631 4.49 13.30 6.64
C LEU A 631 5.29 13.02 7.92
N LEU A 632 5.43 14.01 8.81
CA LEU A 632 6.11 13.86 10.10
C LEU A 632 5.38 12.84 10.99
N ILE A 633 4.05 12.93 11.09
CA ILE A 633 3.25 12.00 11.89
C ILE A 633 3.37 10.57 11.34
N LEU A 634 3.30 10.39 10.02
CA LEU A 634 3.49 9.07 9.39
C LEU A 634 4.90 8.51 9.63
N GLY A 635 5.93 9.35 9.50
CA GLY A 635 7.32 8.99 9.81
C GLY A 635 7.52 8.62 11.29
N GLY A 636 6.83 9.29 12.20
CA GLY A 636 6.84 8.99 13.64
C GLY A 636 6.34 7.58 13.94
N VAL A 637 5.28 7.11 13.28
CA VAL A 637 4.80 5.73 13.43
C VAL A 637 5.82 4.72 12.90
N LEU A 638 6.46 4.98 11.76
CA LEU A 638 7.53 4.11 11.25
C LEU A 638 8.72 4.03 12.22
N CYS A 639 9.10 5.15 12.84
CA CYS A 639 10.14 5.17 13.87
C CYS A 639 9.77 4.28 15.07
N ILE A 640 8.53 4.37 15.56
CA ILE A 640 8.04 3.50 16.64
C ILE A 640 8.10 2.03 16.22
N LEU A 641 7.72 1.70 14.99
CA LEU A 641 7.78 0.32 14.49
C LEU A 641 9.22 -0.23 14.42
N VAL A 642 10.21 0.61 14.11
CA VAL A 642 11.65 0.25 14.17
C VAL A 642 12.07 -0.04 15.60
N LEU A 643 11.69 0.80 16.57
CA LEU A 643 12.00 0.58 17.98
C LEU A 643 11.39 -0.73 18.50
N VAL A 644 10.12 -0.99 18.16
CA VAL A 644 9.44 -2.24 18.52
C VAL A 644 10.12 -3.45 17.87
N LEU A 645 10.58 -3.33 16.61
CA LEU A 645 11.34 -4.39 15.95
C LEU A 645 12.65 -4.68 16.69
N GLY A 646 13.37 -3.64 17.13
CA GLY A 646 14.59 -3.78 17.93
C GLY A 646 14.34 -4.57 19.22
N VAL A 647 13.28 -4.24 19.96
CA VAL A 647 12.91 -4.97 21.18
C VAL A 647 12.57 -6.43 20.87
N LYS A 648 11.82 -6.70 19.80
CA LYS A 648 11.49 -8.07 19.38
C LYS A 648 12.72 -8.89 19.00
N LEU A 649 13.72 -8.28 18.36
CA LEU A 649 14.96 -8.97 18.03
C LEU A 649 15.72 -9.36 19.30
N VAL A 650 15.81 -8.46 20.29
CA VAL A 650 16.43 -8.76 21.58
C VAL A 650 15.67 -9.88 22.30
N GLU A 651 14.34 -9.81 22.35
CA GLU A 651 13.50 -10.85 22.98
C GLU A 651 13.63 -12.20 22.27
N LEU A 652 13.72 -12.22 20.93
CA LEU A 652 13.96 -13.45 20.16
C LEU A 652 15.29 -14.09 20.55
N VAL A 653 16.35 -13.29 20.63
CA VAL A 653 17.70 -13.76 20.99
C VAL A 653 17.74 -14.29 22.42
N LEU A 654 16.96 -13.73 23.35
CA LEU A 654 16.88 -14.24 24.73
C LEU A 654 16.07 -15.53 24.87
N ARG A 655 15.16 -15.82 23.92
CA ARG A 655 14.31 -17.03 23.94
C ARG A 655 14.91 -18.21 23.19
N LEU A 656 15.78 -17.93 22.21
CA LEU A 656 16.62 -18.93 21.53
C LEU A 656 17.76 -19.35 22.46
#